data_AF-A0A4V2FYS0-F1
#
_entry.id   AF-A0A4V2FYS0-F1
#
_cell.length_a   1.000
_cell.length_b   1.000
_cell.length_c   1.000
_cell.angle_alpha   90.00
_cell.angle_beta   90.00
_cell.angle_gamma   90.00
#
_symmetry.space_group_name_H-M   'P 1'
#
loop_
_entity.id
_entity.type
_entity.pdbx_description
1 polymer ?
#
loop_
_entity_poly.entity_id
_entity_poly.type
_entity_poly.pdbx_seq_one_letter_code
_entity_poly.pdbx_strand_id
1 'polypeptide(L)'
;MRVIGRTARSLSLGMVALLGVGTLTATAAPTTPPSVAKGNQWDVRAVTGGYQLTLHLDTPAPMRASLPLLEVDGKPLGVAKQSPDRKSLTLVSSDPAVVRARDVRLVWSGDLGKQSGMSRGITAAGPTDADWLKARRGPLLPADPGALGKYKVDTAEYNLGNEAVYLPGLGHRSELLGKVYSPRGAVGPRPLVVFLHGRHEVCYGDPTHPSDDDKPWPCPPGMKAIPSYRGYDGPATALASNGYQVVSISANAINAWDSEAYDAGAQARAELILDHLALWRKWSTTGGGPFGTRFVGKVDLRNVGLMGHSRGGEGVARAAVLNADRGGQYGIRAVLPLAPTDFARATVPGVAMSVVLPYCDGDVSDLQGQKFYDDTRYSVDGDNAARSTVAVMGANHNFFNTEWTPGQSVAPSNDDWFGDEKASPCGAKYPGRLTPKEQQAVGTAYVAGFFRLQLGREKQFLPQFDGSDSRAASAGKAVVRVVSQGRDVNRLDKALPAGAVTGKVTATVCAGVTTTGLRASTPTCMATDDWSNAPHWGAAWFAAKTPTTAVTKLNWTGTNGVVRVSVPAGQRDVRRVAALTFRAAPDPAGAPRTDLSVHVVDGHGRAAVVPVSAVSDALVRMPGSNDSGLPKNLLRTVRIPVSSLKGIDLRDVRAVELHTDKVASGSAYVSDLAFSSPGLGRPVPAALLPKLSASSVTVKEGDKGTHAVDFWVTMSRPSIRPVSVYVETNGELGESVGDVGRQLMFEPGQVRQKVSVPITGNTRDSYDLPFSLVLSAPHDGLLNESFGHGLVLDDDPTPTLTLSNLKTAEKTGLVNFGVKLSAPSDKFVSFGGVLKDGTAVIRKDYTSANDEGTGPVDRSIGGYVEPGQTTGELSVKILDDKLKEPAETFAAIIQQVDGADLKVPMTLTATIIDND
;
A
#
# COMPACT_ATOMS: atom_id res chain seq x y z
N MET A 1 22.20 -26.56 -50.42
CA MET A 1 22.70 -27.94 -50.57
C MET A 1 21.48 -28.85 -50.72
N ARG A 2 21.36 -29.48 -51.89
CA ARG A 2 20.30 -30.42 -52.30
C ARG A 2 20.58 -31.81 -51.67
N VAL A 3 19.54 -32.66 -51.65
CA VAL A 3 19.54 -34.12 -51.96
C VAL A 3 18.83 -34.98 -50.88
N ILE A 4 17.56 -35.39 -51.08
CA ILE A 4 17.02 -36.70 -51.62
C ILE A 4 17.05 -37.82 -50.57
N GLY A 5 16.10 -38.76 -50.42
CA GLY A 5 14.93 -39.25 -51.19
C GLY A 5 14.11 -40.19 -50.26
N ARG A 6 13.14 -41.03 -50.64
CA ARG A 6 12.60 -41.68 -51.85
C ARG A 6 11.15 -42.09 -51.47
N THR A 7 10.06 -41.86 -52.20
CA THR A 7 9.51 -42.50 -53.44
C THR A 7 9.38 -44.03 -53.48
N ALA A 8 8.14 -44.54 -53.48
CA ALA A 8 7.53 -45.56 -54.39
C ALA A 8 6.01 -45.65 -54.04
N ARG A 9 5.01 -45.30 -54.88
CA ARG A 9 4.42 -45.98 -56.08
C ARG A 9 4.03 -47.45 -55.80
N SER A 10 2.83 -47.98 -56.07
CA SER A 10 1.93 -47.78 -57.24
C SER A 10 0.55 -48.48 -57.10
N LEU A 11 -0.45 -48.00 -57.87
CA LEU A 11 -1.66 -48.66 -58.46
C LEU A 11 -2.79 -49.19 -57.53
N SER A 12 -4.11 -49.12 -57.82
CA SER A 12 -4.92 -48.66 -58.98
C SER A 12 -6.44 -48.76 -58.69
N LEU A 13 -7.24 -47.94 -59.42
CA LEU A 13 -8.65 -48.07 -59.83
C LEU A 13 -9.83 -48.11 -58.81
N GLY A 14 -10.63 -47.03 -58.82
CA GLY A 14 -12.02 -47.03 -59.32
C GLY A 14 -13.15 -47.55 -58.42
N MET A 15 -13.98 -46.64 -57.89
CA MET A 15 -15.44 -46.58 -58.15
C MET A 15 -16.08 -45.48 -57.29
N VAL A 16 -16.90 -44.67 -57.94
CA VAL A 16 -17.84 -43.74 -57.30
C VAL A 16 -19.08 -44.54 -56.89
N ALA A 17 -19.43 -44.49 -55.61
CA ALA A 17 -20.79 -44.76 -55.13
C ALA A 17 -21.06 -43.90 -53.89
N LEU A 18 -21.90 -42.88 -54.05
CA LEU A 18 -22.61 -42.27 -52.93
C LEU A 18 -23.59 -43.31 -52.36
N LEU A 19 -23.61 -43.48 -51.04
CA LEU A 19 -24.81 -43.61 -50.20
C LEU A 19 -24.40 -43.70 -48.73
N GLY A 20 -25.16 -43.00 -47.89
CA GLY A 20 -24.75 -42.53 -46.57
C GLY A 20 -24.63 -43.59 -45.48
N VAL A 21 -23.82 -43.25 -44.48
CA VAL A 21 -23.82 -43.85 -43.15
C VAL A 21 -23.63 -42.70 -42.16
N GLY A 22 -24.56 -42.57 -41.22
CA GLY A 22 -24.54 -41.55 -40.19
C GLY A 22 -23.26 -41.64 -39.36
N THR A 23 -22.61 -40.49 -39.18
CA THR A 23 -21.59 -40.34 -38.16
C THR A 23 -22.27 -40.45 -36.80
N LEU A 24 -22.05 -41.58 -36.12
CA LEU A 24 -22.18 -41.68 -34.68
C LEU A 24 -21.32 -40.59 -34.06
N THR A 25 -21.92 -39.44 -33.75
CA THR A 25 -21.35 -38.48 -32.82
C THR A 25 -21.32 -39.18 -31.47
N ALA A 26 -20.12 -39.52 -31.00
CA ALA A 26 -19.91 -39.90 -29.63
C ALA A 26 -20.57 -38.82 -28.75
N THR A 27 -21.62 -39.19 -28.04
CA THR A 27 -22.21 -38.37 -26.99
C THR A 27 -21.12 -38.15 -25.96
N ALA A 28 -20.58 -36.93 -25.92
CA ALA A 28 -19.80 -36.48 -24.79
C ALA A 28 -20.63 -36.74 -23.53
N ALA A 29 -20.03 -37.42 -22.55
CA ALA A 29 -20.62 -37.56 -21.22
C ALA A 29 -21.04 -36.17 -20.71
N PRO A 30 -22.11 -36.05 -19.92
CA PRO A 30 -22.53 -34.78 -19.35
C PRO A 30 -21.35 -34.16 -18.61
N THR A 31 -20.88 -33.01 -19.10
CA THR A 31 -19.87 -32.23 -18.41
C THR A 31 -20.52 -31.70 -17.13
N THR A 32 -20.16 -32.29 -15.99
CA THR A 32 -20.37 -31.73 -14.66
C THR A 32 -19.99 -30.24 -14.67
N PRO A 33 -20.70 -29.36 -13.95
CA PRO A 33 -20.43 -27.92 -13.94
C PRO A 33 -18.94 -27.67 -13.61
N PRO A 34 -18.31 -26.58 -14.10
CA PRO A 34 -17.08 -26.15 -13.48
C PRO A 34 -17.43 -25.73 -12.06
N SER A 35 -17.16 -26.60 -11.09
CA SER A 35 -17.26 -26.28 -9.68
C SER A 35 -16.48 -24.99 -9.44
N VAL A 36 -17.15 -23.89 -9.04
CA VAL A 36 -16.44 -22.78 -8.43
C VAL A 36 -15.79 -23.31 -7.17
N ALA A 37 -14.51 -23.03 -7.01
CA ALA A 37 -13.81 -23.56 -5.86
C ALA A 37 -14.41 -22.98 -4.58
N LYS A 38 -14.54 -23.85 -3.58
CA LYS A 38 -15.03 -23.48 -2.25
C LYS A 38 -14.17 -24.18 -1.22
N GLY A 39 -13.75 -23.44 -0.20
CA GLY A 39 -13.07 -23.95 0.97
C GLY A 39 -13.98 -23.90 2.19
N ASN A 40 -13.48 -24.41 3.31
CA ASN A 40 -14.21 -24.37 4.59
C ASN A 40 -14.39 -22.94 5.14
N GLN A 41 -13.55 -22.00 4.70
CA GLN A 41 -13.48 -20.62 5.22
C GLN A 41 -13.52 -19.58 4.11
N TRP A 42 -13.76 -19.98 2.87
CA TRP A 42 -13.86 -19.06 1.75
C TRP A 42 -14.75 -19.65 0.68
N ASP A 43 -15.44 -18.78 -0.03
CA ASP A 43 -16.25 -19.15 -1.17
C ASP A 43 -15.99 -18.20 -2.32
N VAL A 44 -16.18 -18.75 -3.51
CA VAL A 44 -16.16 -17.99 -4.74
C VAL A 44 -17.58 -17.94 -5.25
N ARG A 45 -18.13 -16.73 -5.31
CA ARG A 45 -19.40 -16.47 -5.96
C ARG A 45 -19.11 -15.72 -7.25
N ALA A 46 -19.70 -16.16 -8.35
CA ALA A 46 -19.63 -15.38 -9.57
C ALA A 46 -20.43 -14.07 -9.39
N VAL A 47 -19.84 -12.93 -9.74
CA VAL A 47 -20.46 -11.59 -9.62
C VAL A 47 -20.12 -10.76 -10.86
N THR A 48 -20.56 -9.50 -10.88
CA THR A 48 -20.12 -8.49 -11.84
C THR A 48 -18.64 -8.57 -12.18
N GLY A 49 -18.26 -8.63 -13.46
CA GLY A 49 -16.86 -8.45 -13.85
C GLY A 49 -15.92 -9.58 -13.42
N GLY A 50 -16.45 -10.73 -12.97
CA GLY A 50 -15.67 -11.94 -12.71
C GLY A 50 -16.21 -12.75 -11.53
N TYR A 51 -15.33 -12.98 -10.56
CA TYR A 51 -15.59 -13.83 -9.40
C TYR A 51 -15.32 -13.04 -8.13
N GLN A 52 -16.36 -12.91 -7.29
CA GLN A 52 -16.20 -12.42 -5.94
C GLN A 52 -15.63 -13.55 -5.11
N LEU A 53 -14.39 -13.35 -4.70
CA LEU A 53 -13.78 -14.16 -3.68
C LEU A 53 -14.10 -13.55 -2.32
N THR A 54 -14.78 -14.32 -1.48
CA THR A 54 -15.04 -13.96 -0.09
C THR A 54 -14.30 -14.90 0.84
N LEU A 55 -13.41 -14.36 1.66
CA LEU A 55 -12.76 -15.05 2.78
C LEU A 55 -13.50 -14.70 4.07
N HIS A 56 -13.94 -15.73 4.79
CA HIS A 56 -14.57 -15.65 6.11
C HIS A 56 -13.53 -15.98 7.18
N LEU A 57 -13.58 -15.24 8.28
CA LEU A 57 -12.69 -15.39 9.41
C LEU A 57 -13.50 -15.64 10.69
N ASP A 58 -13.06 -16.61 11.49
CA ASP A 58 -13.65 -16.90 12.80
C ASP A 58 -13.48 -15.71 13.78
N THR A 59 -12.41 -14.93 13.62
CA THR A 59 -12.14 -13.71 14.39
C THR A 59 -11.90 -12.53 13.46
N PRO A 60 -12.25 -11.30 13.87
CA PRO A 60 -12.00 -10.10 13.07
C PRO A 60 -10.55 -10.02 12.56
N ALA A 61 -10.38 -9.63 11.29
CA ALA A 61 -9.07 -9.36 10.74
C ALA A 61 -8.34 -8.28 11.56
N PRO A 62 -7.05 -8.45 11.88
CA PRO A 62 -6.32 -7.50 12.71
C PRO A 62 -6.26 -6.12 12.05
N MET A 63 -6.46 -5.05 12.83
CA MET A 63 -6.38 -3.67 12.31
C MET A 63 -4.93 -3.26 12.11
N ARG A 64 -4.37 -3.60 10.94
CA ARG A 64 -3.02 -3.19 10.53
C ARG A 64 -3.03 -1.92 9.70
N ALA A 65 -1.90 -1.22 9.71
CA ALA A 65 -1.64 -0.11 8.82
C ALA A 65 -1.71 -0.49 7.33
N SER A 66 -1.03 -1.57 6.95
CA SER A 66 -0.98 -2.06 5.58
C SER A 66 -2.37 -2.42 5.02
N LEU A 67 -2.52 -2.34 3.70
CA LEU A 67 -3.76 -2.76 3.04
C LEU A 67 -3.93 -4.28 3.14
N PRO A 68 -5.15 -4.77 3.45
CA PRO A 68 -5.43 -6.20 3.41
C PRO A 68 -5.45 -6.67 1.96
N LEU A 69 -4.76 -7.77 1.69
CA LEU A 69 -4.71 -8.38 0.36
C LEU A 69 -5.29 -9.79 0.44
N LEU A 70 -5.97 -10.23 -0.61
CA LEU A 70 -6.28 -11.64 -0.78
C LEU A 70 -5.25 -12.30 -1.69
N GLU A 71 -4.73 -13.43 -1.23
CA GLU A 71 -3.83 -14.33 -1.95
C GLU A 71 -4.62 -15.57 -2.38
N VAL A 72 -4.47 -15.97 -3.64
CA VAL A 72 -5.00 -17.24 -4.18
C VAL A 72 -3.82 -18.12 -4.56
N ASP A 73 -3.73 -19.31 -3.98
CA ASP A 73 -2.69 -20.32 -4.27
C ASP A 73 -1.24 -19.76 -4.23
N GLY A 74 -0.95 -18.84 -3.30
CA GLY A 74 0.37 -18.22 -3.17
C GLY A 74 0.61 -16.96 -4.01
N LYS A 75 -0.41 -16.44 -4.71
CA LYS A 75 -0.30 -15.21 -5.52
C LYS A 75 -1.26 -14.13 -5.02
N PRO A 76 -0.78 -12.91 -4.71
CA PRO A 76 -1.65 -11.81 -4.33
C PRO A 76 -2.50 -11.39 -5.53
N LEU A 77 -3.81 -11.28 -5.29
CA LEU A 77 -4.80 -10.95 -6.30
C LEU A 77 -5.16 -9.45 -6.29
N GLY A 78 -5.24 -8.84 -5.10
CA GLY A 78 -5.59 -7.42 -4.97
C GLY A 78 -5.94 -7.02 -3.55
N VAL A 79 -6.27 -5.74 -3.38
CA VAL A 79 -6.70 -5.15 -2.10
C VAL A 79 -8.14 -5.55 -1.83
N ALA A 80 -8.38 -6.22 -0.70
CA ALA A 80 -9.73 -6.64 -0.34
C ALA A 80 -10.50 -5.57 0.42
N LYS A 81 -11.80 -5.49 0.14
CA LYS A 81 -12.76 -4.76 0.96
C LYS A 81 -13.06 -5.58 2.21
N GLN A 82 -12.98 -4.94 3.37
CA GLN A 82 -13.34 -5.54 4.64
C GLN A 82 -14.77 -5.18 5.02
N SER A 83 -15.53 -6.12 5.57
CA SER A 83 -16.78 -5.84 6.27
C SER A 83 -16.54 -4.95 7.50
N PRO A 84 -17.56 -4.23 8.02
CA PRO A 84 -17.43 -3.40 9.23
C PRO A 84 -16.91 -4.18 10.45
N ASP A 85 -17.36 -5.43 10.63
CA ASP A 85 -16.91 -6.34 11.69
C ASP A 85 -15.54 -7.01 11.40
N ARG A 86 -15.01 -6.79 10.18
CA ARG A 86 -13.76 -7.35 9.63
C ARG A 86 -13.68 -8.88 9.60
N LYS A 87 -14.80 -9.58 9.73
CA LYS A 87 -14.83 -11.04 9.63
C LYS A 87 -14.98 -11.55 8.21
N SER A 88 -15.31 -10.67 7.27
CA SER A 88 -15.37 -11.01 5.84
C SER A 88 -14.50 -10.07 5.02
N LEU A 89 -13.70 -10.66 4.14
CA LEU A 89 -12.90 -9.95 3.16
C LEU A 89 -13.36 -10.33 1.77
N THR A 90 -13.61 -9.32 0.95
CA THR A 90 -14.17 -9.51 -0.39
C THR A 90 -13.26 -8.84 -1.42
N LEU A 91 -12.99 -9.55 -2.51
CA LEU A 91 -12.29 -9.06 -3.69
C LEU A 91 -12.99 -9.62 -4.92
N VAL A 92 -13.34 -8.78 -5.88
CA VAL A 92 -13.82 -9.25 -7.18
C VAL A 92 -12.63 -9.30 -8.13
N SER A 93 -12.54 -10.39 -8.90
CA SER A 93 -11.49 -10.56 -9.87
C SER A 93 -11.94 -11.36 -11.08
N SER A 94 -11.49 -10.95 -12.26
CA SER A 94 -11.65 -11.69 -13.50
C SER A 94 -10.59 -12.78 -13.68
N ASP A 95 -9.65 -12.95 -12.73
CA ASP A 95 -8.61 -13.97 -12.84
C ASP A 95 -9.22 -15.39 -12.77
N PRO A 96 -9.09 -16.21 -13.83
CA PRO A 96 -9.63 -17.57 -13.86
C PRO A 96 -8.97 -18.52 -12.84
N ALA A 97 -7.89 -18.10 -12.16
CA ALA A 97 -7.34 -18.82 -11.02
C ALA A 97 -8.33 -18.90 -9.85
N VAL A 98 -9.19 -17.89 -9.66
CA VAL A 98 -10.16 -17.84 -8.55
C VAL A 98 -11.13 -19.02 -8.60
N VAL A 99 -11.61 -19.38 -9.81
CA VAL A 99 -12.55 -20.49 -10.03
C VAL A 99 -11.98 -21.84 -9.61
N ARG A 100 -10.64 -21.98 -9.63
CA ARG A 100 -9.93 -23.23 -9.33
C ARG A 100 -9.04 -23.10 -8.10
N ALA A 101 -9.29 -22.07 -7.27
CA ALA A 101 -8.55 -21.82 -6.06
C ALA A 101 -8.50 -23.07 -5.19
N ARG A 102 -7.36 -23.38 -4.60
CA ARG A 102 -7.24 -24.45 -3.61
C ARG A 102 -7.12 -23.87 -2.22
N ASP A 103 -6.58 -22.66 -2.15
CA ASP A 103 -6.29 -21.95 -0.93
C ASP A 103 -6.41 -20.45 -1.13
N VAL A 104 -7.05 -19.80 -0.15
CA VAL A 104 -7.29 -18.36 -0.13
C VAL A 104 -6.89 -17.83 1.23
N ARG A 105 -6.05 -16.80 1.25
CA ARG A 105 -5.52 -16.24 2.49
C ARG A 105 -5.57 -14.71 2.49
N LEU A 106 -5.80 -14.17 3.68
CA LEU A 106 -5.49 -12.77 3.99
C LEU A 106 -3.98 -12.64 4.17
N VAL A 107 -3.36 -11.74 3.40
CA VAL A 107 -1.95 -11.36 3.51
C VAL A 107 -1.81 -9.84 3.50
N TRP A 108 -0.63 -9.35 3.88
CA TRP A 108 -0.27 -7.93 3.75
C TRP A 108 0.97 -7.78 2.85
N SER A 109 1.27 -6.56 2.43
CA SER A 109 2.33 -6.30 1.45
C SER A 109 3.70 -6.88 1.83
N GLY A 110 4.07 -6.87 3.11
CA GLY A 110 5.32 -7.49 3.57
C GLY A 110 5.19 -8.95 4.03
N ASP A 111 4.05 -9.59 3.80
CA ASP A 111 3.84 -11.03 3.99
C ASP A 111 3.88 -11.80 2.66
N LEU A 112 3.93 -11.08 1.52
CA LEU A 112 4.01 -11.66 0.18
C LEU A 112 5.23 -12.57 0.01
N GLY A 113 5.05 -13.68 -0.69
CA GLY A 113 6.09 -14.67 -0.94
C GLY A 113 6.49 -15.51 0.28
N LYS A 114 5.90 -15.30 1.46
CA LYS A 114 6.10 -16.13 2.65
C LYS A 114 5.05 -17.25 2.67
N GLN A 115 5.47 -18.50 2.54
CA GLN A 115 4.56 -19.64 2.68
C GLN A 115 4.20 -19.86 4.15
N SER A 116 2.94 -19.66 4.52
CA SER A 116 2.42 -20.17 5.79
C SER A 116 2.23 -21.69 5.67
N GLY A 117 2.94 -22.48 6.49
CA GLY A 117 2.57 -23.89 6.70
C GLY A 117 3.60 -24.98 6.33
N MET A 118 4.88 -24.67 6.07
CA MET A 118 5.92 -25.69 6.07
C MET A 118 6.98 -25.41 7.13
N SER A 119 7.00 -26.28 8.14
CA SER A 119 8.10 -26.52 9.08
C SER A 119 9.37 -27.00 8.35
N ARG A 120 9.89 -26.21 7.41
CA ARG A 120 11.32 -26.24 7.10
C ARG A 120 12.01 -25.41 8.16
N GLY A 121 13.19 -25.85 8.62
CA GLY A 121 13.93 -25.18 9.68
C GLY A 121 14.10 -23.70 9.36
N ILE A 122 13.26 -22.86 9.96
CA ILE A 122 13.23 -21.43 9.73
C ILE A 122 14.55 -20.88 10.22
N THR A 123 15.39 -20.41 9.30
CA THR A 123 16.64 -19.76 9.68
C THR A 123 16.33 -18.35 10.17
N ALA A 124 15.98 -18.17 11.44
CA ALA A 124 15.57 -16.85 11.94
C ALA A 124 16.73 -15.81 12.03
N ALA A 125 17.98 -16.28 12.12
CA ALA A 125 19.14 -15.40 12.16
C ALA A 125 19.71 -15.17 10.75
N GLY A 126 20.06 -13.92 10.44
CA GLY A 126 20.72 -13.54 9.20
C GLY A 126 22.24 -13.73 9.22
N PRO A 127 22.90 -13.72 8.04
CA PRO A 127 24.34 -13.96 7.92
C PRO A 127 25.22 -12.83 8.51
N THR A 128 24.65 -11.67 8.82
CA THR A 128 25.35 -10.47 9.32
C THR A 128 24.86 -10.01 10.68
N ASP A 129 23.98 -10.76 11.34
CA ASP A 129 23.37 -10.37 12.62
C ASP A 129 24.41 -10.05 13.71
N ALA A 130 25.49 -10.85 13.76
CA ALA A 130 26.59 -10.62 14.69
C ALA A 130 27.33 -9.29 14.45
N ASP A 131 27.34 -8.78 13.21
CA ASP A 131 27.90 -7.47 12.88
C ASP A 131 26.98 -6.35 13.41
N TRP A 132 25.67 -6.53 13.28
CA TRP A 132 24.68 -5.55 13.71
C TRP A 132 24.52 -5.44 15.23
N LEU A 133 24.72 -6.54 15.96
CA LEU A 133 24.85 -6.51 17.42
C LEU A 133 26.05 -5.67 17.89
N LYS A 134 27.04 -5.47 17.02
CA LYS A 134 28.25 -4.67 17.26
C LYS A 134 28.27 -3.39 16.42
N ALA A 135 27.14 -3.02 15.81
CA ALA A 135 27.07 -1.89 14.89
C ALA A 135 27.54 -0.61 15.57
N ARG A 136 28.32 0.18 14.84
CA ARG A 136 28.79 1.47 15.32
C ARG A 136 27.59 2.40 15.53
N ARG A 137 27.54 3.02 16.70
CA ARG A 137 26.67 4.17 16.98
C ARG A 137 27.36 5.44 16.50
N GLY A 138 26.60 6.34 15.90
CA GLY A 138 27.13 7.64 15.52
C GLY A 138 27.51 8.51 16.73
N PRO A 139 28.20 9.63 16.48
CA PRO A 139 28.71 10.50 17.52
C PRO A 139 27.57 11.11 18.34
N LEU A 140 27.85 11.43 19.61
CA LEU A 140 26.89 12.12 20.46
C LEU A 140 26.78 13.59 20.04
N LEU A 141 25.55 14.10 20.00
CA LEU A 141 25.33 15.53 19.89
C LEU A 141 25.79 16.25 21.18
N PRO A 142 26.26 17.51 21.07
CA PRO A 142 26.56 18.35 22.23
C PRO A 142 25.34 18.68 23.09
N ALA A 143 24.14 18.66 22.50
CA ALA A 143 22.88 18.95 23.17
C ALA A 143 21.85 17.86 22.87
N ASP A 144 20.97 17.58 23.83
CA ASP A 144 19.94 16.58 23.71
C ASP A 144 18.59 17.22 23.32
N PRO A 145 18.04 16.94 22.12
CA PRO A 145 16.76 17.50 21.73
C PRO A 145 15.57 16.93 22.50
N GLY A 146 15.68 15.71 23.03
CA GLY A 146 14.65 15.04 23.83
C GLY A 146 14.66 15.45 25.30
N ALA A 147 15.68 16.19 25.75
CA ALA A 147 15.72 16.72 27.11
C ALA A 147 14.66 17.82 27.31
N LEU A 148 14.10 17.85 28.53
CA LEU A 148 13.14 18.86 28.94
C LEU A 148 13.78 20.25 28.92
N GLY A 149 13.04 21.21 28.37
CA GLY A 149 13.43 22.61 28.37
C GLY A 149 13.09 23.34 29.67
N LYS A 150 13.23 24.67 29.63
CA LYS A 150 13.05 25.54 30.81
C LYS A 150 11.60 25.74 31.26
N TYR A 151 10.61 25.45 30.41
CA TYR A 151 9.20 25.67 30.73
C TYR A 151 8.60 24.44 31.40
N LYS A 152 7.77 24.66 32.43
CA LYS A 152 6.81 23.64 32.87
C LYS A 152 5.75 23.45 31.79
N VAL A 153 5.18 22.24 31.71
CA VAL A 153 4.15 21.90 30.70
C VAL A 153 2.78 21.83 31.37
N ASP A 154 1.82 22.57 30.82
CA ASP A 154 0.40 22.42 31.15
C ASP A 154 -0.28 21.52 30.12
N THR A 155 -1.04 20.54 30.59
CA THR A 155 -1.88 19.70 29.72
C THR A 155 -3.35 20.13 29.79
N ALA A 156 -4.07 19.94 28.70
CA ALA A 156 -5.53 20.07 28.61
C ALA A 156 -6.05 19.16 27.50
N GLU A 157 -7.36 18.90 27.48
CA GLU A 157 -8.02 18.19 26.39
C GLU A 157 -9.23 19.00 25.93
N TYR A 158 -9.58 18.87 24.65
CA TYR A 158 -10.86 19.33 24.12
C TYR A 158 -11.55 18.15 23.45
N ASN A 159 -12.86 18.07 23.63
CA ASN A 159 -13.74 17.13 22.96
C ASN A 159 -14.97 17.90 22.49
N LEU A 160 -15.14 18.05 21.17
CA LEU A 160 -16.30 18.73 20.58
C LEU A 160 -17.37 17.75 20.08
N GLY A 161 -17.23 16.46 20.38
CA GLY A 161 -18.13 15.38 19.96
C GLY A 161 -17.48 14.38 19.01
N ASN A 162 -18.04 13.16 18.96
CA ASN A 162 -17.53 12.05 18.13
C ASN A 162 -17.93 12.14 16.65
N GLU A 163 -18.87 13.03 16.31
CA GLU A 163 -19.38 13.27 14.95
C GLU A 163 -19.44 14.79 14.66
N ALA A 164 -18.44 15.52 15.18
CA ALA A 164 -18.39 16.97 15.22
C ALA A 164 -18.12 17.64 13.86
N VAL A 165 -17.48 16.93 12.92
CA VAL A 165 -17.17 17.43 11.58
C VAL A 165 -17.49 16.39 10.51
N TYR A 166 -17.95 16.84 9.34
CA TYR A 166 -18.12 15.96 8.18
C TYR A 166 -16.85 16.01 7.32
N LEU A 167 -16.30 14.84 6.97
CA LEU A 167 -15.10 14.73 6.13
C LEU A 167 -15.52 14.22 4.74
N PRO A 168 -15.56 15.09 3.70
CA PRO A 168 -15.98 14.69 2.37
C PRO A 168 -15.20 13.52 1.80
N GLY A 169 -13.87 13.47 2.00
CA GLY A 169 -13.03 12.36 1.54
C GLY A 169 -13.31 11.02 2.22
N LEU A 170 -14.04 11.02 3.35
CA LEU A 170 -14.46 9.81 4.06
C LEU A 170 -15.92 9.44 3.76
N GLY A 171 -16.76 10.41 3.39
CA GLY A 171 -18.21 10.22 3.31
C GLY A 171 -18.92 10.17 4.67
N HIS A 172 -18.17 10.27 5.77
CA HIS A 172 -18.66 10.10 7.14
C HIS A 172 -18.30 11.29 8.05
N ARG A 173 -18.93 11.34 9.23
CA ARG A 173 -18.57 12.31 10.29
C ARG A 173 -17.44 11.78 11.16
N SER A 174 -16.59 12.69 11.64
CA SER A 174 -15.45 12.42 12.52
C SER A 174 -15.49 13.27 13.78
N GLU A 175 -14.77 12.80 14.79
CA GLU A 175 -14.56 13.50 16.03
C GLU A 175 -13.67 14.75 15.88
N LEU A 176 -13.84 15.71 16.79
CA LEU A 176 -12.90 16.80 16.99
C LEU A 176 -12.39 16.74 18.43
N LEU A 177 -11.37 15.91 18.64
CA LEU A 177 -10.81 15.54 19.94
C LEU A 177 -9.29 15.66 19.91
N GLY A 178 -8.70 16.21 20.97
CA GLY A 178 -7.24 16.20 21.11
C GLY A 178 -6.71 16.62 22.47
N LYS A 179 -5.46 16.23 22.73
CA LYS A 179 -4.67 16.57 23.92
C LYS A 179 -3.69 17.68 23.59
N VAL A 180 -3.59 18.65 24.49
CA VAL A 180 -2.87 19.91 24.31
C VAL A 180 -1.75 20.00 25.33
N TYR A 181 -0.56 20.42 24.90
CA TYR A 181 0.63 20.60 25.74
C TYR A 181 1.15 22.02 25.54
N SER A 182 1.14 22.80 26.61
CA SER A 182 1.40 24.24 26.55
C SER A 182 2.59 24.63 27.43
N PRO A 183 3.49 25.50 26.95
CA PRO A 183 4.62 25.99 27.73
C PRO A 183 4.14 27.03 28.76
N ARG A 184 4.10 26.66 30.04
CA ARG A 184 3.62 27.54 31.11
C ARG A 184 4.50 28.79 31.25
N GLY A 185 3.86 29.96 31.25
CA GLY A 185 4.54 31.25 31.43
C GLY A 185 5.33 31.74 30.22
N ALA A 186 5.25 31.04 29.08
CA ALA A 186 5.93 31.47 27.86
C ALA A 186 5.24 32.69 27.25
N VAL A 187 6.01 33.76 26.99
CA VAL A 187 5.50 35.04 26.45
C VAL A 187 5.48 35.02 24.92
N GLY A 188 4.41 35.54 24.30
CA GLY A 188 4.29 35.67 22.85
C GLY A 188 3.90 34.36 22.12
N PRO A 189 3.66 34.45 20.81
CA PRO A 189 3.16 33.33 20.02
C PRO A 189 4.22 32.23 19.84
N ARG A 190 3.80 30.97 19.95
CA ARG A 190 4.65 29.78 19.89
C ARG A 190 4.38 28.95 18.65
N PRO A 191 5.41 28.35 18.00
CA PRO A 191 5.19 27.43 16.89
C PRO A 191 4.23 26.32 17.32
N LEU A 192 3.31 25.94 16.43
CA LEU A 192 2.35 24.87 16.66
C LEU A 192 2.86 23.56 16.04
N VAL A 193 2.81 22.47 16.80
CA VAL A 193 3.05 21.13 16.28
C VAL A 193 1.80 20.28 16.46
N VAL A 194 1.31 19.71 15.37
CA VAL A 194 0.14 18.80 15.36
C VAL A 194 0.65 17.37 15.22
N PHE A 195 0.25 16.51 16.13
CA PHE A 195 0.48 15.06 16.07
C PHE A 195 -0.82 14.37 15.66
N LEU A 196 -0.72 13.46 14.69
CA LEU A 196 -1.81 12.62 14.23
C LEU A 196 -1.42 11.15 14.41
N HIS A 197 -2.20 10.40 15.19
CA HIS A 197 -1.97 8.97 15.30
C HIS A 197 -2.38 8.23 14.02
N GLY A 198 -1.88 7.01 13.88
CA GLY A 198 -2.14 6.15 12.73
C GLY A 198 -3.39 5.28 12.85
N ARG A 199 -3.47 4.30 11.94
CA ARG A 199 -4.52 3.29 11.96
C ARG A 199 -4.22 2.25 13.03
N HIS A 200 -5.17 2.08 13.94
CA HIS A 200 -5.18 1.08 14.99
C HIS A 200 -6.62 0.91 15.48
N GLU A 201 -6.88 -0.14 16.27
CA GLU A 201 -8.20 -0.44 16.83
C GLU A 201 -8.88 0.81 17.39
N VAL A 202 -10.20 0.93 17.16
CA VAL A 202 -10.97 2.15 17.44
C VAL A 202 -11.70 2.11 18.78
N CYS A 203 -12.18 0.93 19.15
CA CYS A 203 -13.00 0.69 20.33
C CYS A 203 -12.49 -0.56 21.08
N TYR A 204 -12.67 -0.59 22.39
CA TYR A 204 -12.34 -1.73 23.24
C TYR A 204 -13.40 -1.96 24.32
N GLY A 205 -13.49 -3.18 24.83
CA GLY A 205 -14.59 -3.66 25.67
C GLY A 205 -15.51 -4.59 24.90
N ASP A 206 -16.63 -4.97 25.50
CA ASP A 206 -17.61 -5.87 24.90
C ASP A 206 -18.87 -5.07 24.52
N PRO A 207 -19.43 -5.26 23.31
CA PRO A 207 -20.67 -4.62 22.91
C PRO A 207 -21.86 -5.17 23.74
N THR A 208 -22.91 -4.36 23.90
CA THR A 208 -24.13 -4.79 24.62
C THR A 208 -24.94 -5.83 23.86
N HIS A 209 -24.96 -5.77 22.52
CA HIS A 209 -25.59 -6.75 21.65
C HIS A 209 -24.67 -7.11 20.46
N PRO A 210 -24.68 -8.37 19.97
CA PRO A 210 -23.86 -8.78 18.83
C PRO A 210 -24.14 -8.03 17.51
N SER A 211 -25.34 -7.45 17.35
CA SER A 211 -25.72 -6.63 16.19
C SER A 211 -25.24 -5.18 16.28
N ASP A 212 -24.63 -4.76 17.40
CA ASP A 212 -24.17 -3.38 17.56
C ASP A 212 -22.87 -3.09 16.77
N ASP A 213 -22.24 -4.13 16.19
CA ASP A 213 -20.99 -4.04 15.43
C ASP A 213 -21.16 -3.53 13.97
N ASP A 214 -22.39 -3.36 13.49
CA ASP A 214 -22.68 -2.88 12.11
C ASP A 214 -22.26 -1.42 11.89
N LYS A 215 -22.14 -0.61 12.96
CA LYS A 215 -21.65 0.77 12.92
C LYS A 215 -20.39 0.91 13.80
N PRO A 216 -19.18 0.84 13.23
CA PRO A 216 -17.94 0.79 14.01
C PRO A 216 -17.58 2.11 14.71
N TRP A 217 -18.19 3.24 14.33
CA TRP A 217 -18.00 4.53 15.00
C TRP A 217 -19.25 5.43 14.95
N PRO A 218 -19.63 6.15 16.03
CA PRO A 218 -19.04 6.13 17.37
C PRO A 218 -19.05 4.74 18.02
N CYS A 219 -18.20 4.51 19.02
CA CYS A 219 -18.11 3.20 19.65
C CYS A 219 -19.49 2.69 20.10
N PRO A 220 -19.82 1.42 19.82
CA PRO A 220 -21.05 0.79 20.28
C PRO A 220 -21.26 0.91 21.80
N PRO A 221 -22.52 0.87 22.28
CA PRO A 221 -22.78 0.81 23.71
C PRO A 221 -22.06 -0.38 24.36
N GLY A 222 -21.50 -0.17 25.56
CA GLY A 222 -20.66 -1.16 26.25
C GLY A 222 -19.17 -1.04 25.93
N MET A 223 -18.81 -0.47 24.77
CA MET A 223 -17.43 -0.22 24.38
C MET A 223 -16.96 1.20 24.70
N LYS A 224 -15.64 1.39 24.70
CA LYS A 224 -14.97 2.68 24.92
C LYS A 224 -14.03 2.98 23.75
N ALA A 225 -13.93 4.26 23.39
CA ALA A 225 -12.97 4.70 22.38
C ALA A 225 -11.53 4.53 22.89
N ILE A 226 -10.67 3.99 22.05
CA ILE A 226 -9.24 3.85 22.35
C ILE A 226 -8.60 5.24 22.27
N PRO A 227 -7.92 5.72 23.33
CA PRO A 227 -7.41 7.10 23.39
C PRO A 227 -6.05 7.25 22.68
N SER A 228 -5.91 6.75 21.45
CA SER A 228 -4.65 6.71 20.68
C SER A 228 -3.91 8.06 20.61
N TYR A 229 -4.62 9.18 20.61
CA TYR A 229 -4.05 10.53 20.63
C TYR A 229 -3.23 10.85 21.89
N ARG A 230 -3.36 10.07 22.98
CA ARG A 230 -2.57 10.24 24.22
C ARG A 230 -1.19 9.60 24.17
N GLY A 231 -0.90 8.76 23.16
CA GLY A 231 0.30 7.92 23.11
C GLY A 231 1.63 8.66 22.97
N TYR A 232 1.63 9.95 22.59
CA TYR A 232 2.83 10.72 22.22
C TYR A 232 3.27 11.73 23.30
N ASP A 233 3.04 11.42 24.58
CA ASP A 233 3.36 12.29 25.71
C ASP A 233 4.85 12.70 25.77
N GLY A 234 5.76 11.77 25.48
CA GLY A 234 7.21 12.01 25.47
C GLY A 234 7.64 13.16 24.54
N PRO A 235 7.49 13.02 23.20
CA PRO A 235 7.83 14.09 22.27
C PRO A 235 7.02 15.36 22.48
N ALA A 236 5.73 15.27 22.85
CA ALA A 236 4.91 16.45 23.09
C ALA A 236 5.39 17.26 24.30
N THR A 237 5.78 16.59 25.39
CA THR A 237 6.32 17.22 26.60
C THR A 237 7.72 17.79 26.35
N ALA A 238 8.58 17.08 25.62
CA ALA A 238 9.90 17.57 25.23
C ALA A 238 9.79 18.87 24.41
N LEU A 239 8.89 18.92 23.43
CA LEU A 239 8.64 20.13 22.65
C LEU A 239 8.00 21.23 23.50
N ALA A 240 6.94 20.95 24.24
CA ALA A 240 6.26 21.96 25.03
C ALA A 240 7.19 22.57 26.09
N SER A 241 8.00 21.77 26.78
CA SER A 241 8.98 22.30 27.75
C SER A 241 10.08 23.16 27.10
N ASN A 242 10.32 23.01 25.79
CA ASN A 242 11.22 23.84 24.99
C ASN A 242 10.51 25.02 24.28
N GLY A 243 9.24 25.28 24.59
CA GLY A 243 8.53 26.50 24.18
C GLY A 243 7.65 26.35 22.93
N TYR A 244 7.23 25.15 22.59
CA TYR A 244 6.32 24.86 21.47
C TYR A 244 4.89 24.66 21.99
N GLN A 245 3.89 25.08 21.21
CA GLN A 245 2.52 24.60 21.44
C GLN A 245 2.38 23.26 20.73
N VAL A 246 1.92 22.22 21.44
CA VAL A 246 1.68 20.90 20.82
C VAL A 246 0.22 20.51 20.99
N VAL A 247 -0.35 19.89 19.96
CA VAL A 247 -1.66 19.25 20.01
C VAL A 247 -1.58 17.87 19.36
N SER A 248 -2.08 16.85 20.04
CA SER A 248 -2.18 15.48 19.53
C SER A 248 -3.65 15.15 19.33
N ILE A 249 -4.06 14.85 18.10
CA ILE A 249 -5.47 14.73 17.69
C ILE A 249 -5.89 13.28 17.45
N SER A 250 -7.17 12.98 17.69
CA SER A 250 -7.79 11.68 17.46
C SER A 250 -8.22 11.54 16.00
N ALA A 251 -8.22 10.31 15.47
CA ALA A 251 -8.65 9.96 14.12
C ALA A 251 -9.32 8.56 14.07
N ASN A 252 -10.00 8.18 15.15
CA ASN A 252 -10.69 6.90 15.29
C ASN A 252 -11.87 6.77 14.32
N ALA A 253 -12.63 7.83 14.04
CA ALA A 253 -13.67 7.75 13.01
C ALA A 253 -13.08 7.42 11.64
N ILE A 254 -11.93 8.00 11.30
CA ILE A 254 -11.26 7.68 10.04
C ILE A 254 -10.81 6.21 10.05
N ASN A 255 -10.19 5.73 11.12
CA ASN A 255 -9.80 4.32 11.24
C ASN A 255 -10.98 3.35 11.07
N ALA A 256 -12.18 3.73 11.54
CA ALA A 256 -13.38 2.91 11.47
C ALA A 256 -13.95 2.79 10.05
N TRP A 257 -13.75 3.80 9.20
CA TRP A 257 -14.35 3.92 7.88
C TRP A 257 -13.35 3.93 6.72
N ASP A 258 -12.05 3.88 6.99
CA ASP A 258 -11.02 4.05 5.95
C ASP A 258 -10.94 2.92 4.92
N SER A 259 -11.56 1.77 5.17
CA SER A 259 -11.73 0.71 4.17
C SER A 259 -12.73 1.06 3.06
N GLU A 260 -13.59 2.05 3.27
CA GLU A 260 -14.55 2.54 2.27
C GLU A 260 -13.99 3.72 1.46
N ALA A 261 -12.93 4.37 1.95
CA ALA A 261 -12.31 5.51 1.29
C ALA A 261 -11.40 5.04 0.15
N TYR A 262 -11.52 5.68 -1.02
CA TYR A 262 -10.77 5.35 -2.23
C TYR A 262 -9.24 5.46 -2.08
N ASP A 263 -8.76 6.26 -1.11
CA ASP A 263 -7.34 6.48 -0.82
C ASP A 263 -6.93 5.95 0.57
N ALA A 264 -7.74 5.06 1.15
CA ALA A 264 -7.54 4.51 2.48
C ALA A 264 -7.45 5.57 3.61
N GLY A 265 -8.10 6.72 3.42
CA GLY A 265 -8.32 7.76 4.44
C GLY A 265 -7.27 8.87 4.47
N ALA A 266 -6.34 8.93 3.51
CA ALA A 266 -5.30 9.95 3.47
C ALA A 266 -5.88 11.38 3.33
N GLN A 267 -6.85 11.55 2.43
CA GLN A 267 -7.58 12.81 2.24
C GLN A 267 -8.35 13.22 3.50
N ALA A 268 -9.09 12.28 4.10
CA ALA A 268 -9.87 12.53 5.31
C ALA A 268 -8.97 12.99 6.48
N ARG A 269 -7.79 12.38 6.64
CA ARG A 269 -6.80 12.78 7.67
C ARG A 269 -6.26 14.18 7.42
N ALA A 270 -5.99 14.51 6.17
CA ALA A 270 -5.54 15.85 5.80
C ALA A 270 -6.60 16.91 6.11
N GLU A 271 -7.86 16.65 5.76
CA GLU A 271 -9.00 17.52 6.06
C GLU A 271 -9.16 17.73 7.56
N LEU A 272 -9.14 16.64 8.33
CA LEU A 272 -9.20 16.69 9.79
C LEU A 272 -8.10 17.57 10.38
N ILE A 273 -6.84 17.43 9.94
CA ILE A 273 -5.74 18.31 10.38
C ILE A 273 -6.06 19.78 10.09
N LEU A 274 -6.56 20.10 8.88
CA LEU A 274 -6.87 21.48 8.51
C LEU A 274 -8.05 22.06 9.30
N ASP A 275 -9.04 21.23 9.66
CA ASP A 275 -10.16 21.63 10.52
C ASP A 275 -9.69 21.92 11.95
N HIS A 276 -8.80 21.08 12.48
CA HIS A 276 -8.14 21.35 13.76
C HIS A 276 -7.30 22.64 13.71
N LEU A 277 -6.56 22.89 12.64
CA LEU A 277 -5.82 24.15 12.47
C LEU A 277 -6.77 25.36 12.37
N ALA A 278 -7.97 25.20 11.80
CA ALA A 278 -8.98 26.25 11.77
C ALA A 278 -9.54 26.56 13.17
N LEU A 279 -9.75 25.53 14.01
CA LEU A 279 -10.08 25.71 15.42
C LEU A 279 -8.97 26.44 16.17
N TRP A 280 -7.71 26.04 15.99
CA TRP A 280 -6.57 26.72 16.59
C TRP A 280 -6.42 28.17 16.13
N ARG A 281 -6.75 28.46 14.87
CA ARG A 281 -6.82 29.85 14.38
C ARG A 281 -7.87 30.64 15.14
N LYS A 282 -9.07 30.10 15.32
CA LYS A 282 -10.13 30.74 16.10
C LYS A 282 -9.72 30.95 17.56
N TRP A 283 -9.27 29.90 18.25
CA TRP A 283 -8.87 29.97 19.66
C TRP A 283 -7.67 30.90 19.91
N SER A 284 -6.77 31.03 18.94
CA SER A 284 -5.60 31.92 19.04
C SER A 284 -5.85 33.37 18.63
N THR A 285 -6.96 33.67 17.94
CA THR A 285 -7.27 35.04 17.47
C THR A 285 -8.40 35.66 18.27
N THR A 286 -9.60 35.05 18.23
CA THR A 286 -10.80 35.57 18.90
C THR A 286 -11.09 34.89 20.22
N GLY A 287 -10.52 33.70 20.45
CA GLY A 287 -10.88 32.84 21.58
C GLY A 287 -12.21 32.11 21.35
N GLY A 288 -12.70 31.44 22.39
CA GLY A 288 -13.97 30.69 22.40
C GLY A 288 -13.86 29.35 23.12
N GLY A 289 -15.00 28.66 23.27
CA GLY A 289 -15.04 27.33 23.88
C GLY A 289 -14.17 26.32 23.12
N PRO A 290 -13.49 25.39 23.83
CA PRO A 290 -13.55 25.18 25.27
C PRO A 290 -12.52 25.99 26.09
N PHE A 291 -11.70 26.82 25.43
CA PHE A 291 -10.54 27.45 26.06
C PHE A 291 -10.72 28.93 26.45
N GLY A 292 -11.85 29.55 26.13
CA GLY A 292 -12.09 30.97 26.35
C GLY A 292 -10.99 31.81 25.69
N THR A 293 -10.35 32.69 26.44
CA THR A 293 -9.25 33.54 25.97
C THR A 293 -7.85 32.93 26.20
N ARG A 294 -7.75 31.69 26.72
CA ARG A 294 -6.49 31.08 27.18
C ARG A 294 -5.37 31.12 26.13
N PHE A 295 -5.70 30.96 24.85
CA PHE A 295 -4.75 30.86 23.74
C PHE A 295 -4.66 32.10 22.84
N VAL A 296 -5.43 33.16 23.12
CA VAL A 296 -5.42 34.39 22.31
C VAL A 296 -4.01 34.99 22.29
N GLY A 297 -3.46 35.17 21.09
CA GLY A 297 -2.10 35.69 20.85
C GLY A 297 -0.94 34.75 21.21
N LYS A 298 -1.22 33.47 21.54
CA LYS A 298 -0.20 32.52 22.03
C LYS A 298 0.29 31.49 21.02
N VAL A 299 -0.33 31.40 19.84
CA VAL A 299 0.00 30.36 18.84
C VAL A 299 0.40 31.01 17.52
N ASP A 300 1.53 30.59 16.95
CA ASP A 300 2.04 31.03 15.64
C ASP A 300 1.66 30.01 14.55
N LEU A 301 0.55 30.28 13.85
CA LEU A 301 0.11 29.46 12.72
C LEU A 301 0.87 29.73 11.41
N ARG A 302 1.87 30.62 11.42
CA ARG A 302 2.82 30.80 10.30
C ARG A 302 4.05 29.90 10.44
N ASN A 303 4.16 29.16 11.54
CA ASN A 303 5.24 28.24 11.85
C ASN A 303 4.68 26.93 12.43
N VAL A 304 4.15 26.08 11.55
CA VAL A 304 3.46 24.83 11.88
C VAL A 304 4.32 23.63 11.50
N GLY A 305 4.41 22.65 12.40
CA GLY A 305 4.94 21.33 12.14
C GLY A 305 3.86 20.26 12.23
N LEU A 306 3.96 19.21 11.41
CA LEU A 306 3.05 18.07 11.43
C LEU A 306 3.84 16.78 11.65
N MET A 307 3.45 15.96 12.63
CA MET A 307 3.92 14.58 12.76
C MET A 307 2.72 13.65 12.61
N GLY A 308 2.91 12.58 11.84
CA GLY A 308 1.88 11.58 11.63
C GLY A 308 2.48 10.19 11.71
N HIS A 309 1.85 9.27 12.44
CA HIS A 309 2.29 7.88 12.52
C HIS A 309 1.51 7.00 11.53
N SER A 310 2.16 6.07 10.82
CA SER A 310 1.47 5.05 10.00
C SER A 310 0.64 5.67 8.87
N ARG A 311 -0.64 5.32 8.70
CA ARG A 311 -1.58 6.06 7.82
C ARG A 311 -1.71 7.54 8.18
N GLY A 312 -1.47 7.91 9.44
CA GLY A 312 -1.33 9.30 9.88
C GLY A 312 -0.13 10.01 9.25
N GLY A 313 0.95 9.29 8.96
CA GLY A 313 2.13 9.78 8.26
C GLY A 313 1.86 10.18 6.82
N GLU A 314 1.09 9.35 6.09
CA GLU A 314 0.55 9.70 4.77
C GLU A 314 -0.45 10.87 4.87
N GLY A 315 -1.29 10.88 5.91
CA GLY A 315 -2.21 11.98 6.20
C GLY A 315 -1.53 13.34 6.41
N VAL A 316 -0.40 13.41 7.13
CA VAL A 316 0.33 14.69 7.31
C VAL A 316 1.08 15.12 6.05
N ALA A 317 1.56 14.17 5.24
CA ALA A 317 2.12 14.46 3.92
C ALA A 317 1.03 15.06 3.01
N ARG A 318 -0.15 14.44 2.99
CA ARG A 318 -1.33 14.94 2.26
C ARG A 318 -1.80 16.30 2.77
N ALA A 319 -1.80 16.54 4.08
CA ALA A 319 -2.17 17.83 4.69
C ALA A 319 -1.26 18.97 4.23
N ALA A 320 0.04 18.74 4.09
CA ALA A 320 0.98 19.74 3.58
C ALA A 320 0.68 20.11 2.13
N VAL A 321 0.40 19.11 1.29
CA VAL A 321 0.01 19.31 -0.12
C VAL A 321 -1.34 20.02 -0.22
N LEU A 322 -2.35 19.58 0.53
CA LEU A 322 -3.70 20.17 0.54
C LEU A 322 -3.71 21.61 1.09
N ASN A 323 -2.88 21.91 2.08
CA ASN A 323 -2.71 23.28 2.56
C ASN A 323 -2.09 24.18 1.49
N ALA A 324 -1.04 23.71 0.81
CA ALA A 324 -0.44 24.45 -0.31
C ALA A 324 -1.44 24.65 -1.46
N ASP A 325 -2.27 23.62 -1.72
CA ASP A 325 -3.38 23.72 -2.64
C ASP A 325 -4.35 24.84 -2.22
N ARG A 326 -4.79 24.88 -0.96
CA ARG A 326 -5.73 25.89 -0.45
C ARG A 326 -5.11 27.29 -0.21
N GLY A 327 -4.01 27.61 -0.88
CA GLY A 327 -3.34 28.91 -0.85
C GLY A 327 -2.31 29.08 0.28
N GLY A 328 -1.94 28.00 0.96
CA GLY A 328 -0.99 28.03 2.07
C GLY A 328 -1.53 28.73 3.30
N GLN A 329 -2.79 28.46 3.67
CA GLN A 329 -3.49 29.13 4.77
C GLN A 329 -2.73 29.04 6.10
N TYR A 330 -2.00 27.93 6.30
CA TYR A 330 -1.13 27.69 7.45
C TYR A 330 0.32 27.58 7.00
N GLY A 331 1.25 28.12 7.79
CA GLY A 331 2.67 28.05 7.49
C GLY A 331 3.27 26.70 7.88
N ILE A 332 2.87 25.62 7.21
CA ILE A 332 3.43 24.28 7.39
C ILE A 332 4.86 24.26 6.84
N ARG A 333 5.85 24.08 7.72
CA ARG A 333 7.28 24.16 7.39
C ARG A 333 8.03 22.86 7.59
N ALA A 334 7.46 21.94 8.36
CA ALA A 334 8.11 20.70 8.74
C ALA A 334 7.07 19.57 8.81
N VAL A 335 7.32 18.46 8.13
CA VAL A 335 6.48 17.26 8.15
C VAL A 335 7.34 16.07 8.56
N LEU A 336 6.91 15.31 9.56
CA LEU A 336 7.59 14.12 10.06
C LEU A 336 6.64 12.92 9.96
N PRO A 337 6.67 12.18 8.85
CA PRO A 337 6.03 10.87 8.75
C PRO A 337 6.82 9.86 9.60
N LEU A 338 6.17 9.31 10.63
CA LEU A 338 6.69 8.25 11.50
C LEU A 338 6.09 6.93 11.03
N ALA A 339 6.93 5.94 10.72
CA ALA A 339 6.55 4.62 10.22
C ALA A 339 5.42 4.64 9.17
N PRO A 340 5.48 5.51 8.14
CA PRO A 340 4.29 5.86 7.39
C PRO A 340 3.96 4.85 6.28
N THR A 341 2.68 4.77 5.92
CA THR A 341 2.23 4.17 4.64
C THR A 341 2.49 5.13 3.47
N ASP A 342 2.41 4.64 2.23
CA ASP A 342 2.47 5.45 1.00
C ASP A 342 1.78 4.69 -0.15
N PHE A 343 0.44 4.73 -0.18
CA PHE A 343 -0.33 3.92 -1.12
C PHE A 343 -0.45 4.53 -2.51
N ALA A 344 -0.37 5.86 -2.62
CA ALA A 344 -0.61 6.62 -3.84
C ALA A 344 0.59 7.42 -4.37
N ARG A 345 1.77 7.33 -3.73
CA ARG A 345 3.04 7.94 -4.20
C ARG A 345 2.95 9.46 -4.36
N ALA A 346 2.43 10.15 -3.34
CA ALA A 346 2.37 11.62 -3.34
C ALA A 346 3.73 12.25 -3.02
N THR A 347 4.07 13.40 -3.62
CA THR A 347 5.29 14.16 -3.30
C THR A 347 4.97 15.36 -2.40
N VAL A 348 5.92 15.75 -1.54
CA VAL A 348 5.76 16.86 -0.56
C VAL A 348 6.82 17.96 -0.79
N PRO A 349 6.78 18.68 -1.93
CA PRO A 349 7.76 19.73 -2.21
C PRO A 349 7.58 20.94 -1.30
N GLY A 350 8.64 21.74 -1.14
CA GLY A 350 8.60 23.02 -0.43
C GLY A 350 8.47 22.94 1.10
N VAL A 351 8.60 21.75 1.69
CA VAL A 351 8.49 21.53 3.13
C VAL A 351 9.67 20.66 3.58
N ALA A 352 10.27 20.99 4.73
CA ALA A 352 11.29 20.13 5.31
C ALA A 352 10.64 18.82 5.75
N MET A 353 11.29 17.68 5.49
CA MET A 353 10.72 16.36 5.77
C MET A 353 11.73 15.41 6.39
N SER A 354 11.34 14.69 7.43
CA SER A 354 12.13 13.55 7.92
C SER A 354 11.23 12.34 8.09
N VAL A 355 11.51 11.27 7.34
CA VAL A 355 10.79 10.01 7.48
C VAL A 355 11.50 9.15 8.54
N VAL A 356 10.79 8.71 9.56
CA VAL A 356 11.35 7.78 10.57
C VAL A 356 10.85 6.38 10.26
N LEU A 357 11.76 5.43 10.03
CA LEU A 357 11.45 4.04 9.66
C LEU A 357 11.89 3.09 10.79
N PRO A 358 10.96 2.37 11.45
CA PRO A 358 11.32 1.30 12.36
C PRO A 358 11.85 0.11 11.58
N TYR A 359 13.03 -0.42 11.91
CA TYR A 359 13.57 -1.56 11.17
C TYR A 359 12.68 -2.82 11.26
N CYS A 360 12.15 -3.04 12.46
CA CYS A 360 11.30 -4.18 12.80
C CYS A 360 9.81 -3.82 12.76
N ASP A 361 9.45 -2.88 11.91
CA ASP A 361 8.05 -2.57 11.60
C ASP A 361 7.38 -3.85 11.10
N GLY A 362 6.47 -4.39 11.91
CA GLY A 362 5.66 -5.53 11.57
C GLY A 362 4.41 -5.11 10.80
N ASP A 363 3.88 -3.92 11.08
CA ASP A 363 2.60 -3.44 10.55
C ASP A 363 2.69 -2.91 9.11
N VAL A 364 3.76 -2.16 8.81
CA VAL A 364 4.18 -1.63 7.50
C VAL A 364 5.55 -2.22 7.19
N SER A 365 5.60 -3.55 7.13
CA SER A 365 6.87 -4.27 7.04
C SER A 365 7.62 -4.09 5.73
N ASP A 366 7.03 -3.53 4.68
CA ASP A 366 7.76 -3.10 3.48
C ASP A 366 8.45 -1.74 3.62
N LEU A 367 8.21 -0.99 4.71
CA LEU A 367 8.72 0.36 4.92
C LEU A 367 8.44 1.28 3.72
N GLN A 368 7.29 1.11 3.08
CA GLN A 368 6.89 1.86 1.88
C GLN A 368 7.04 3.38 2.01
N GLY A 369 6.91 3.91 3.23
CA GLY A 369 7.20 5.29 3.60
C GLY A 369 8.54 5.86 3.13
N GLN A 370 9.53 5.01 2.86
CA GLN A 370 10.80 5.40 2.25
C GLN A 370 10.62 6.16 0.92
N LYS A 371 9.54 5.87 0.19
CA LYS A 371 9.23 6.48 -1.12
C LYS A 371 8.91 7.97 -1.01
N PHE A 372 8.36 8.46 0.10
CA PHE A 372 8.21 9.90 0.31
C PHE A 372 9.54 10.64 0.14
N TYR A 373 10.61 10.12 0.74
CA TYR A 373 11.95 10.69 0.55
C TYR A 373 12.39 10.53 -0.90
N ASP A 374 12.29 9.33 -1.47
CA ASP A 374 12.83 9.03 -2.80
C ASP A 374 12.16 9.80 -3.93
N ASP A 375 10.84 10.01 -3.87
CA ASP A 375 10.08 10.71 -4.90
C ASP A 375 10.16 12.23 -4.71
N THR A 376 10.08 12.72 -3.47
CA THR A 376 10.03 14.17 -3.21
C THR A 376 11.38 14.85 -3.46
N ARG A 377 12.50 14.17 -3.25
CA ARG A 377 13.84 14.78 -3.39
C ARG A 377 14.14 15.30 -4.80
N TYR A 378 13.45 14.80 -5.82
CA TYR A 378 13.58 15.22 -7.22
C TYR A 378 12.26 15.69 -7.82
N SER A 379 11.24 15.98 -6.99
CA SER A 379 9.93 16.36 -7.54
C SER A 379 9.88 17.80 -8.01
N VAL A 380 10.78 18.69 -7.57
CA VAL A 380 10.78 20.11 -8.00
C VAL A 380 12.20 20.61 -8.19
N ASP A 381 12.47 21.13 -9.38
CA ASP A 381 13.79 21.64 -9.71
C ASP A 381 14.13 22.90 -8.89
N GLY A 382 15.23 22.78 -8.13
CA GLY A 382 15.74 23.85 -7.27
C GLY A 382 15.17 23.85 -5.86
N ASP A 383 14.24 22.95 -5.52
CA ASP A 383 13.80 22.76 -4.14
C ASP A 383 14.90 22.12 -3.29
N ASN A 384 15.37 22.85 -2.29
CA ASN A 384 16.39 22.38 -1.36
C ASN A 384 15.85 22.33 0.07
N ALA A 385 14.55 22.13 0.26
CA ALA A 385 14.04 21.81 1.60
C ALA A 385 14.84 20.64 2.19
N ALA A 386 15.14 20.71 3.50
CA ALA A 386 15.89 19.65 4.16
C ALA A 386 15.06 18.36 4.16
N ARG A 387 15.65 17.27 3.64
CA ARG A 387 14.99 15.95 3.61
C ARG A 387 15.90 14.87 4.14
N SER A 388 15.34 13.99 4.95
CA SER A 388 16.05 12.84 5.49
C SER A 388 15.16 11.61 5.67
N THR A 389 15.80 10.44 5.73
CA THR A 389 15.23 9.22 6.30
C THR A 389 16.06 8.84 7.52
N VAL A 390 15.42 8.42 8.60
CA VAL A 390 16.04 7.87 9.81
C VAL A 390 15.56 6.43 10.00
N ALA A 391 16.41 5.45 9.71
CA ALA A 391 16.15 4.06 10.04
C ALA A 391 16.56 3.77 11.50
N VAL A 392 15.63 3.27 12.31
CA VAL A 392 15.84 2.96 13.74
C VAL A 392 15.92 1.45 13.90
N MET A 393 17.13 0.94 14.12
CA MET A 393 17.36 -0.51 14.26
C MET A 393 16.75 -1.03 15.55
N GLY A 394 16.06 -2.18 15.47
CA GLY A 394 15.43 -2.84 16.61
C GLY A 394 14.15 -2.18 17.12
N ALA A 395 13.65 -1.13 16.45
CA ALA A 395 12.33 -0.54 16.74
C ALA A 395 11.24 -1.19 15.89
N ASN A 396 10.05 -1.37 16.46
CA ASN A 396 8.85 -1.84 15.78
C ASN A 396 7.88 -0.69 15.46
N HIS A 397 6.73 -1.00 14.88
CA HIS A 397 5.75 0.02 14.51
C HIS A 397 5.17 0.69 15.77
N ASN A 398 4.75 -0.11 16.74
CA ASN A 398 3.85 0.35 17.79
C ASN A 398 4.55 1.16 18.89
N PHE A 399 5.76 0.76 19.30
CA PHE A 399 6.31 1.20 20.58
C PHE A 399 6.93 2.60 20.57
N PHE A 400 6.78 3.37 19.50
CA PHE A 400 7.01 4.83 19.55
C PHE A 400 5.99 5.58 20.41
N ASN A 401 4.87 4.95 20.75
CA ASN A 401 3.79 5.54 21.53
C ASN A 401 3.34 4.61 22.68
N THR A 402 2.75 5.17 23.73
CA THR A 402 2.36 4.40 24.93
C THR A 402 1.02 3.68 24.80
N GLU A 403 0.12 4.13 23.93
CA GLU A 403 -1.25 3.60 23.82
C GLU A 403 -1.36 2.35 22.95
N TRP A 404 -0.31 2.02 22.20
CA TRP A 404 -0.21 0.76 21.44
C TRP A 404 0.89 -0.17 22.01
N THR A 405 1.32 0.10 23.24
CA THR A 405 2.39 -0.65 23.91
C THR A 405 1.83 -1.52 25.03
N PRO A 406 2.04 -2.86 24.98
CA PRO A 406 1.61 -3.76 26.04
C PRO A 406 2.14 -3.36 27.42
N GLY A 407 1.26 -3.38 28.42
CA GLY A 407 1.58 -2.99 29.80
C GLY A 407 1.67 -1.48 30.04
N GLN A 408 1.39 -0.64 29.02
CA GLN A 408 1.31 0.82 29.14
C GLN A 408 -0.01 1.37 28.60
N SER A 409 -0.58 0.73 27.58
CA SER A 409 -1.81 1.15 26.93
C SER A 409 -3.05 1.04 27.81
N VAL A 410 -4.01 1.94 27.61
CA VAL A 410 -5.32 1.85 28.27
C VAL A 410 -6.16 0.71 27.70
N ALA A 411 -6.07 0.48 26.39
CA ALA A 411 -6.75 -0.60 25.69
C ALA A 411 -5.81 -1.80 25.46
N PRO A 412 -6.34 -3.00 25.13
CA PRO A 412 -5.51 -4.13 24.69
C PRO A 412 -4.63 -3.72 23.51
N SER A 413 -3.37 -4.14 23.55
CA SER A 413 -2.39 -3.88 22.50
C SER A 413 -1.39 -5.04 22.43
N ASN A 414 -0.68 -5.15 21.31
CA ASN A 414 0.25 -6.24 21.02
C ASN A 414 1.56 -5.70 20.42
N ASP A 415 2.62 -6.51 20.53
CA ASP A 415 3.79 -6.34 19.65
C ASP A 415 3.36 -6.72 18.21
N ASP A 416 3.70 -5.88 17.24
CA ASP A 416 3.39 -6.07 15.82
C ASP A 416 4.31 -7.10 15.14
N TRP A 417 5.28 -7.68 15.87
CA TRP A 417 6.10 -8.80 15.39
C TRP A 417 5.48 -10.17 15.76
N PHE A 418 5.44 -11.08 14.78
CA PHE A 418 4.83 -12.42 14.93
C PHE A 418 5.79 -13.60 14.62
N GLY A 419 7.07 -13.34 14.39
CA GLY A 419 8.07 -14.38 14.07
C GLY A 419 8.84 -14.90 15.29
N ASP A 420 9.97 -15.58 15.06
CA ASP A 420 10.78 -16.15 16.14
C ASP A 420 11.23 -15.08 17.16
N GLU A 421 11.07 -15.37 18.45
CA GLU A 421 11.29 -14.40 19.52
C GLU A 421 12.75 -14.19 19.92
N LYS A 422 13.65 -15.16 19.63
CA LYS A 422 15.03 -15.17 20.14
C LYS A 422 16.07 -14.98 19.04
N ALA A 423 15.88 -15.63 17.90
CA ALA A 423 16.83 -15.70 16.81
C ALA A 423 16.57 -14.66 15.70
N SER A 424 15.33 -14.21 15.54
CA SER A 424 15.03 -13.09 14.63
C SER A 424 15.53 -11.77 15.22
N PRO A 425 16.13 -10.86 14.41
CA PRO A 425 16.47 -9.51 14.87
C PRO A 425 15.28 -8.70 15.37
N CYS A 426 14.06 -9.14 15.06
CA CYS A 426 12.82 -8.49 15.45
C CYS A 426 12.08 -9.20 16.59
N GLY A 427 12.54 -10.35 17.06
CA GLY A 427 11.98 -11.00 18.25
C GLY A 427 12.19 -10.16 19.52
N ALA A 428 11.22 -10.18 20.44
CA ALA A 428 11.27 -9.38 21.66
C ALA A 428 12.42 -9.79 22.60
N LYS A 429 12.95 -11.02 22.46
CA LYS A 429 14.08 -11.55 23.25
C LYS A 429 15.41 -11.44 22.51
N TYR A 430 15.45 -10.88 21.30
CA TYR A 430 16.68 -10.68 20.55
C TYR A 430 17.52 -9.55 21.17
N PRO A 431 18.85 -9.71 21.35
CA PRO A 431 19.67 -8.71 22.05
C PRO A 431 19.69 -7.31 21.40
N GLY A 432 19.54 -7.24 20.07
CA GLY A 432 19.49 -5.99 19.32
C GLY A 432 18.12 -5.31 19.29
N ARG A 433 17.07 -5.95 19.81
CA ARG A 433 15.73 -5.38 19.90
C ARG A 433 15.70 -4.27 20.96
N LEU A 434 15.05 -3.15 20.64
CA LEU A 434 14.84 -2.07 21.60
C LEU A 434 13.62 -2.37 22.46
N THR A 435 13.74 -2.13 23.76
CA THR A 435 12.60 -2.17 24.69
C THR A 435 11.61 -1.05 24.37
N PRO A 436 10.34 -1.14 24.79
CA PRO A 436 9.36 -0.08 24.51
C PRO A 436 9.82 1.31 24.97
N LYS A 437 10.41 1.41 26.17
CA LYS A 437 10.94 2.69 26.68
C LYS A 437 12.09 3.25 25.85
N GLU A 438 12.96 2.39 25.33
CA GLU A 438 14.06 2.80 24.45
C GLU A 438 13.53 3.30 23.10
N GLN A 439 12.48 2.67 22.56
CA GLN A 439 11.81 3.09 21.33
C GLN A 439 11.11 4.45 21.51
N GLN A 440 10.40 4.66 22.62
CA GLN A 440 9.82 5.96 22.98
C GLN A 440 10.90 7.04 23.17
N ALA A 441 12.06 6.69 23.74
CA ALA A 441 13.14 7.63 23.97
C ALA A 441 13.82 8.08 22.65
N VAL A 442 14.13 7.14 21.75
CA VAL A 442 14.64 7.50 20.41
C VAL A 442 13.57 8.24 19.60
N GLY A 443 12.30 7.83 19.68
CA GLY A 443 11.18 8.57 19.09
C GLY A 443 11.11 10.02 19.56
N THR A 444 11.18 10.23 20.88
CA THR A 444 11.19 11.55 21.50
C THR A 444 12.36 12.40 20.99
N ALA A 445 13.57 11.82 20.96
CA ALA A 445 14.77 12.52 20.51
C ALA A 445 14.66 13.01 19.06
N TYR A 446 14.22 12.16 18.14
CA TYR A 446 14.15 12.48 16.71
C TYR A 446 12.94 13.37 16.37
N VAL A 447 11.77 13.13 16.97
CA VAL A 447 10.60 13.99 16.77
C VAL A 447 10.86 15.39 17.32
N ALA A 448 11.37 15.51 18.55
CA ALA A 448 11.69 16.80 19.13
C ALA A 448 12.85 17.47 18.38
N GLY A 449 13.89 16.72 18.01
CA GLY A 449 15.07 17.23 17.30
C GLY A 449 14.71 17.82 15.95
N PHE A 450 13.83 17.17 15.19
CA PHE A 450 13.40 17.65 13.89
C PHE A 450 12.62 18.97 13.98
N PHE A 451 11.60 19.05 14.85
CA PHE A 451 10.82 20.29 14.96
C PHE A 451 11.63 21.43 15.59
N ARG A 452 12.51 21.14 16.55
CA ARG A 452 13.45 22.13 17.08
C ARG A 452 14.41 22.66 16.03
N LEU A 453 14.89 21.79 15.16
CA LEU A 453 15.73 22.17 14.03
C LEU A 453 14.97 23.03 13.02
N GLN A 454 13.79 22.59 12.56
CA GLN A 454 13.10 23.22 11.43
C GLN A 454 12.26 24.43 11.81
N LEU A 455 11.52 24.36 12.92
CA LEU A 455 10.65 25.45 13.39
C LEU A 455 11.40 26.41 14.30
N GLY A 456 12.25 25.89 15.19
CA GLY A 456 13.07 26.66 16.14
C GLY A 456 14.41 27.14 15.59
N ARG A 457 14.86 26.61 14.44
CA ARG A 457 16.17 26.91 13.83
C ARG A 457 17.35 26.55 14.73
N GLU A 458 17.18 25.58 15.62
CA GLU A 458 18.20 25.06 16.53
C GLU A 458 19.22 24.19 15.77
N LYS A 459 20.16 24.84 15.06
CA LYS A 459 21.12 24.21 14.14
C LYS A 459 22.04 23.19 14.80
N GLN A 460 22.19 23.21 16.13
CA GLN A 460 22.96 22.19 16.84
C GLN A 460 22.39 20.78 16.69
N PHE A 461 21.12 20.64 16.28
CA PHE A 461 20.49 19.34 16.01
C PHE A 461 20.58 18.90 14.54
N LEU A 462 21.12 19.73 13.65
CA LEU A 462 21.31 19.39 12.24
C LEU A 462 22.05 18.04 12.04
N PRO A 463 23.08 17.69 12.83
CA PRO A 463 23.79 16.44 12.62
C PRO A 463 22.95 15.17 12.84
N GLN A 464 21.77 15.24 13.47
CA GLN A 464 20.82 14.11 13.53
C GLN A 464 20.16 13.79 12.19
N PHE A 465 20.19 14.73 11.23
CA PHE A 465 19.40 14.65 9.99
C PHE A 465 20.27 14.88 8.74
N ASP A 466 21.59 15.00 8.90
CA ASP A 466 22.53 15.36 7.82
C ASP A 466 23.29 14.16 7.24
N GLY A 467 22.96 12.95 7.67
CA GLY A 467 23.65 11.71 7.29
C GLY A 467 24.95 11.42 8.05
N SER A 468 25.25 12.15 9.13
CA SER A 468 26.38 11.84 10.03
C SER A 468 26.08 10.77 11.09
N ASP A 469 24.84 10.28 11.14
CA ASP A 469 24.32 9.37 12.16
C ASP A 469 24.45 9.91 13.59
N SER A 470 24.65 11.22 13.77
CA SER A 470 24.79 11.78 15.11
C SER A 470 23.52 11.55 15.91
N ARG A 471 23.65 11.18 17.18
CA ARG A 471 22.53 10.78 18.03
C ARG A 471 22.42 11.65 19.27
N ALA A 472 21.19 11.79 19.76
CA ALA A 472 20.94 12.32 21.10
C ALA A 472 21.48 11.36 22.17
N ALA A 473 21.80 11.88 23.35
CA ALA A 473 22.11 11.04 24.51
C ALA A 473 20.88 10.21 24.93
N SER A 474 19.68 10.81 24.91
CA SER A 474 18.38 10.22 25.21
C SER A 474 17.99 9.06 24.28
N ALA A 475 18.53 9.00 23.05
CA ALA A 475 18.37 7.84 22.17
C ALA A 475 19.10 6.59 22.68
N GLY A 476 19.94 6.71 23.72
CA GLY A 476 20.50 5.59 24.47
C GLY A 476 21.34 4.63 23.60
N LYS A 477 20.95 3.36 23.57
CA LYS A 477 21.66 2.31 22.82
C LYS A 477 21.20 2.20 21.36
N ALA A 478 20.17 2.95 20.94
CA ALA A 478 19.62 2.84 19.60
C ALA A 478 20.70 3.06 18.53
N VAL A 479 20.73 2.15 17.56
CA VAL A 479 21.51 2.29 16.34
C VAL A 479 20.59 2.90 15.30
N VAL A 480 21.03 4.00 14.70
CA VAL A 480 20.28 4.75 13.70
C VAL A 480 21.12 4.93 12.46
N ARG A 481 20.48 4.89 11.29
CA ARG A 481 21.12 5.20 10.00
C ARG A 481 20.34 6.31 9.33
N VAL A 482 21.02 7.40 9.05
CA VAL A 482 20.44 8.63 8.54
C VAL A 482 20.85 8.79 7.08
N VAL A 483 19.84 8.93 6.24
CA VAL A 483 19.99 9.38 4.86
C VAL A 483 19.60 10.84 4.81
N SER A 484 20.41 11.68 4.18
CA SER A 484 20.11 13.09 3.93
C SER A 484 20.19 13.38 2.45
N GLN A 485 19.30 14.25 1.98
CA GLN A 485 19.33 14.74 0.60
C GLN A 485 20.61 15.54 0.35
N GLY A 486 21.32 15.19 -0.73
CA GLY A 486 22.43 15.96 -1.30
C GLY A 486 22.10 16.35 -2.74
N ARG A 487 22.76 17.41 -3.26
CA ARG A 487 22.67 17.73 -4.69
C ARG A 487 23.62 16.81 -5.45
N ASP A 488 23.06 15.86 -6.18
CA ASP A 488 23.84 14.89 -6.97
C ASP A 488 24.67 15.63 -8.03
N VAL A 489 25.97 15.28 -8.09
CA VAL A 489 26.96 15.83 -9.02
C VAL A 489 26.69 15.35 -10.44
N ASN A 490 26.15 14.14 -10.62
CA ASN A 490 25.96 13.53 -11.96
C ASN A 490 24.80 12.53 -12.10
N ARG A 491 23.82 12.51 -11.19
CA ARG A 491 22.56 11.74 -11.31
C ARG A 491 22.81 10.25 -11.55
N LEU A 492 23.21 9.53 -10.51
CA LEU A 492 23.41 8.05 -10.54
C LEU A 492 22.11 7.25 -10.76
N ASP A 493 20.99 7.93 -10.96
CA ASP A 493 19.71 7.42 -11.44
C ASP A 493 19.59 7.46 -12.98
N LYS A 494 20.65 7.84 -13.70
CA LYS A 494 20.71 7.92 -15.17
C LYS A 494 21.93 7.17 -15.73
N ALA A 495 21.87 6.85 -17.04
CA ALA A 495 22.95 6.17 -17.71
C ALA A 495 24.24 7.01 -17.66
N LEU A 496 25.34 6.36 -17.26
CA LEU A 496 26.63 7.02 -17.17
C LEU A 496 27.19 7.34 -18.57
N PRO A 497 27.98 8.41 -18.73
CA PRO A 497 28.62 8.73 -20.00
C PRO A 497 29.52 7.61 -20.52
N ALA A 498 29.69 7.53 -21.84
CA ALA A 498 30.61 6.59 -22.46
C ALA A 498 32.03 6.73 -21.89
N GLY A 499 32.69 5.60 -21.59
CA GLY A 499 34.02 5.57 -20.98
C GLY A 499 34.06 5.84 -19.47
N ALA A 500 32.93 6.13 -18.82
CA ALA A 500 32.86 6.25 -17.36
C ALA A 500 33.12 4.91 -16.64
N VAL A 501 32.93 3.78 -17.32
CA VAL A 501 33.09 2.44 -16.77
C VAL A 501 34.26 1.76 -17.48
N THR A 502 35.24 1.26 -16.71
CA THR A 502 36.42 0.56 -17.23
C THR A 502 36.78 -0.65 -16.38
N GLY A 503 37.55 -1.58 -16.94
CA GLY A 503 37.91 -2.82 -16.25
C GLY A 503 36.74 -3.80 -16.16
N LYS A 504 36.78 -4.70 -15.18
CA LYS A 504 35.80 -5.80 -15.04
C LYS A 504 34.61 -5.45 -14.13
N VAL A 505 33.95 -4.33 -14.41
CA VAL A 505 32.72 -3.88 -13.74
C VAL A 505 31.69 -3.45 -14.76
N THR A 506 30.42 -3.66 -14.46
CA THR A 506 29.28 -3.09 -15.17
C THR A 506 28.55 -2.12 -14.25
N ALA A 507 27.98 -1.07 -14.83
CA ALA A 507 27.13 -0.11 -14.14
C ALA A 507 25.83 0.04 -14.93
N THR A 508 24.75 -0.48 -14.39
CA THR A 508 23.44 -0.55 -15.06
C THR A 508 22.42 0.20 -14.24
N VAL A 509 21.71 1.15 -14.84
CA VAL A 509 20.56 1.78 -14.18
C VAL A 509 19.43 0.77 -14.06
N CYS A 510 18.85 0.67 -12.87
CA CYS A 510 17.74 -0.22 -12.59
C CYS A 510 16.68 0.47 -11.71
N ALA A 511 15.47 -0.08 -11.70
CA ALA A 511 14.40 0.26 -10.74
C ALA A 511 13.51 -0.97 -10.49
N GLY A 512 12.74 -0.97 -9.41
CA GLY A 512 11.71 -1.99 -9.12
C GLY A 512 12.19 -3.41 -8.75
N VAL A 513 11.23 -4.29 -8.42
CA VAL A 513 11.33 -5.73 -8.06
C VAL A 513 10.72 -6.70 -9.10
N THR A 514 11.18 -7.93 -9.34
CA THR A 514 10.73 -8.77 -10.49
C THR A 514 9.22 -8.99 -10.70
N THR A 515 8.35 -8.67 -9.74
CA THR A 515 6.90 -8.78 -9.81
C THR A 515 6.23 -7.41 -9.96
N THR A 516 5.77 -7.05 -11.17
CA THR A 516 4.70 -6.06 -11.45
C THR A 516 4.44 -6.09 -12.96
N GLY A 517 3.18 -6.36 -13.35
CA GLY A 517 2.79 -6.74 -14.71
C GLY A 517 3.00 -5.72 -15.82
N LEU A 518 3.35 -4.47 -15.50
CA LEU A 518 3.68 -3.43 -16.48
C LEU A 518 4.89 -2.64 -15.98
N ARG A 519 6.07 -2.97 -16.53
CA ARG A 519 7.30 -2.22 -16.30
C ARG A 519 7.72 -1.37 -17.49
N ALA A 520 8.17 -0.17 -17.17
CA ALA A 520 8.98 0.69 -18.02
C ALA A 520 10.22 -0.05 -18.58
N SER A 521 10.83 0.53 -19.62
CA SER A 521 12.06 0.05 -20.30
C SER A 521 13.33 -0.07 -19.43
N THR A 522 13.23 0.12 -18.11
CA THR A 522 14.35 0.11 -17.18
C THR A 522 14.53 -1.28 -16.56
N PRO A 523 15.75 -1.85 -16.55
CA PRO A 523 16.02 -3.13 -15.90
C PRO A 523 15.57 -3.19 -14.44
N THR A 524 15.13 -4.36 -14.00
CA THR A 524 14.76 -4.61 -12.61
C THR A 524 15.97 -4.52 -11.68
N CYS A 525 15.87 -3.82 -10.54
CA CYS A 525 16.96 -3.80 -9.56
C CYS A 525 17.11 -5.13 -8.84
N MET A 526 16.01 -5.63 -8.28
CA MET A 526 16.04 -6.77 -7.36
C MET A 526 15.03 -7.85 -7.77
N ALA A 527 15.42 -9.11 -7.69
CA ALA A 527 14.48 -10.21 -7.85
C ALA A 527 13.97 -10.66 -6.48
N THR A 528 12.71 -10.37 -6.15
CA THR A 528 12.09 -10.74 -4.88
C THR A 528 10.58 -10.81 -5.05
N ASP A 529 9.96 -11.75 -4.33
CA ASP A 529 8.52 -11.82 -4.14
C ASP A 529 8.10 -11.37 -2.72
N ASP A 530 9.08 -11.18 -1.82
CA ASP A 530 8.90 -10.57 -0.50
C ASP A 530 9.19 -9.08 -0.59
N TRP A 531 8.16 -8.23 -0.52
CA TRP A 531 8.35 -6.77 -0.57
C TRP A 531 8.88 -6.21 0.73
N SER A 532 8.85 -6.97 1.82
CA SER A 532 9.41 -6.57 3.10
C SER A 532 10.90 -6.27 2.96
N ASN A 533 11.63 -6.91 2.05
CA ASN A 533 13.06 -6.65 1.84
C ASN A 533 13.35 -5.50 0.86
N ALA A 534 12.33 -4.88 0.25
CA ALA A 534 12.48 -3.94 -0.87
C ALA A 534 11.90 -2.52 -0.64
N PRO A 535 12.23 -1.78 0.43
CA PRO A 535 11.55 -0.50 0.75
C PRO A 535 11.54 0.55 -0.36
N HIS A 536 12.63 0.61 -1.14
CA HIS A 536 12.78 1.51 -2.27
C HIS A 536 11.95 1.10 -3.50
N TRP A 537 11.74 -0.21 -3.70
CA TRP A 537 11.40 -0.78 -5.01
C TRP A 537 10.11 -1.61 -5.05
N GLY A 538 9.54 -1.97 -3.90
CA GLY A 538 8.18 -2.54 -3.82
C GLY A 538 7.15 -1.57 -4.42
N ALA A 539 6.09 -2.12 -5.01
CA ALA A 539 5.02 -1.31 -5.60
C ALA A 539 4.18 -0.61 -4.52
N ALA A 540 3.51 0.48 -4.89
CA ALA A 540 2.45 1.08 -4.09
C ALA A 540 1.11 0.67 -4.70
N TRP A 541 0.18 0.13 -3.91
CA TRP A 541 -0.98 -0.58 -4.45
C TRP A 541 -1.92 0.26 -5.33
N PHE A 542 -2.09 1.55 -5.05
CA PHE A 542 -2.91 2.42 -5.91
C PHE A 542 -2.11 3.04 -7.07
N ALA A 543 -0.79 2.84 -7.09
CA ALA A 543 0.13 3.43 -8.05
C ALA A 543 1.18 2.38 -8.52
N ALA A 544 0.72 1.17 -8.83
CA ALA A 544 1.59 0.00 -8.97
C ALA A 544 2.52 0.06 -10.20
N LYS A 545 2.12 0.77 -11.26
CA LYS A 545 2.91 0.95 -12.49
C LYS A 545 3.82 2.17 -12.43
N THR A 546 3.65 3.01 -11.41
CA THR A 546 4.49 4.19 -11.20
C THR A 546 5.93 3.76 -10.91
N PRO A 547 6.90 4.13 -11.77
CA PRO A 547 8.29 3.74 -11.57
C PRO A 547 8.81 4.09 -10.17
N THR A 548 9.54 3.15 -9.57
CA THR A 548 10.20 3.36 -8.29
C THR A 548 11.58 4.01 -8.49
N THR A 549 12.22 4.38 -7.38
CA THR A 549 13.51 5.08 -7.41
C THR A 549 14.54 4.33 -8.27
N ALA A 550 15.07 5.02 -9.27
CA ALA A 550 16.12 4.48 -10.12
C ALA A 550 17.49 4.66 -9.45
N VAL A 551 18.34 3.65 -9.57
CA VAL A 551 19.71 3.65 -9.04
C VAL A 551 20.65 2.98 -10.03
N THR A 552 21.96 3.12 -9.82
CA THR A 552 22.97 2.36 -10.56
C THR A 552 23.33 1.09 -9.79
N LYS A 553 23.13 -0.07 -10.43
CA LYS A 553 23.62 -1.37 -9.97
C LYS A 553 25.01 -1.62 -10.54
N LEU A 554 25.98 -1.83 -9.66
CA LEU A 554 27.33 -2.27 -9.98
C LEU A 554 27.41 -3.78 -9.88
N ASN A 555 27.98 -4.45 -10.88
CA ASN A 555 28.38 -5.87 -10.77
C ASN A 555 29.81 -6.02 -11.26
N TRP A 556 30.65 -6.75 -10.54
CA TRP A 556 32.06 -6.90 -10.92
C TRP A 556 32.63 -8.29 -10.66
N THR A 557 33.69 -8.60 -11.40
CA THR A 557 34.52 -9.79 -11.24
C THR A 557 36.00 -9.39 -11.36
N GLY A 558 36.88 -9.95 -10.55
CA GLY A 558 38.23 -9.39 -10.35
C GLY A 558 38.24 -8.10 -9.53
N THR A 559 39.39 -7.42 -9.50
CA THR A 559 39.68 -6.30 -8.58
C THR A 559 40.09 -5.00 -9.29
N ASN A 560 39.82 -4.88 -10.59
CA ASN A 560 40.30 -3.77 -11.42
C ASN A 560 39.18 -2.94 -12.09
N GLY A 561 37.94 -3.09 -11.63
CA GLY A 561 36.80 -2.32 -12.14
C GLY A 561 36.78 -0.90 -11.59
N VAL A 562 36.50 0.08 -12.44
CA VAL A 562 36.42 1.50 -12.08
C VAL A 562 35.19 2.14 -12.69
N VAL A 563 34.39 2.80 -11.85
CA VAL A 563 33.30 3.69 -12.27
C VAL A 563 33.69 5.13 -11.94
N ARG A 564 33.99 5.93 -12.97
CA ARG A 564 34.47 7.31 -12.87
C ARG A 564 33.34 8.30 -13.11
N VAL A 565 33.06 9.12 -12.10
CA VAL A 565 32.10 10.23 -12.15
C VAL A 565 32.85 11.55 -12.22
N SER A 566 32.76 12.25 -13.35
CA SER A 566 33.48 13.52 -13.58
C SER A 566 32.81 14.68 -12.86
N VAL A 567 33.58 15.48 -12.12
CA VAL A 567 33.04 16.67 -11.43
C VAL A 567 32.98 17.85 -12.41
N PRO A 568 31.78 18.45 -12.64
CA PRO A 568 31.62 19.61 -13.50
C PRO A 568 32.52 20.78 -13.07
N ALA A 569 33.02 21.57 -14.02
CA ALA A 569 33.98 22.65 -13.75
C ALA A 569 33.55 23.61 -12.63
N GLY A 570 32.26 23.96 -12.56
CA GLY A 570 31.71 24.84 -11.53
C GLY A 570 31.57 24.23 -10.13
N GLN A 571 31.84 22.93 -9.96
CA GLN A 571 31.70 22.19 -8.69
C GLN A 571 33.03 21.62 -8.17
N ARG A 572 34.16 21.93 -8.81
CA ARG A 572 35.47 21.32 -8.50
C ARG A 572 36.13 21.83 -7.22
N ASP A 573 35.82 23.06 -6.81
CA ASP A 573 36.29 23.60 -5.53
C ASP A 573 35.40 23.11 -4.40
N VAL A 574 35.87 22.08 -3.71
CA VAL A 574 35.14 21.39 -2.64
C VAL A 574 35.58 21.84 -1.25
N ARG A 575 36.48 22.83 -1.13
CA ARG A 575 37.01 23.27 0.19
C ARG A 575 35.94 23.74 1.17
N ARG A 576 34.79 24.18 0.67
CA ARG A 576 33.67 24.72 1.47
C ARG A 576 32.53 23.72 1.68
N VAL A 577 32.68 22.49 1.18
CA VAL A 577 31.68 21.44 1.41
C VAL A 577 32.05 20.60 2.63
N ALA A 578 31.05 20.06 3.33
CA ALA A 578 31.28 19.30 4.56
C ALA A 578 31.77 17.87 4.27
N ALA A 579 31.17 17.20 3.28
CA ALA A 579 31.47 15.83 2.94
C ALA A 579 31.23 15.52 1.46
N LEU A 580 31.90 14.48 0.97
CA LEU A 580 31.44 13.69 -0.16
C LEU A 580 30.47 12.63 0.37
N THR A 581 29.28 12.54 -0.21
CA THR A 581 28.23 11.61 0.18
C THR A 581 27.70 10.85 -1.02
N PHE A 582 27.34 9.59 -0.83
CA PHE A 582 26.46 8.83 -1.74
C PHE A 582 25.68 7.82 -0.92
N ARG A 583 24.63 7.24 -1.50
CA ARG A 583 23.91 6.12 -0.89
C ARG A 583 24.35 4.82 -1.50
N ALA A 584 24.47 3.78 -0.68
CA ALA A 584 24.79 2.44 -1.14
C ALA A 584 24.05 1.36 -0.35
N ALA A 585 23.88 0.20 -0.99
CA ALA A 585 23.44 -1.04 -0.36
C ALA A 585 24.06 -2.24 -1.09
N PRO A 586 24.42 -3.34 -0.41
CA PRO A 586 24.86 -4.55 -1.09
C PRO A 586 23.68 -5.16 -1.86
N ASP A 587 23.95 -5.80 -2.99
CA ASP A 587 22.93 -6.56 -3.69
C ASP A 587 22.57 -7.85 -2.94
N PRO A 588 21.29 -8.11 -2.59
CA PRO A 588 20.91 -9.33 -1.88
C PRO A 588 21.23 -10.62 -2.65
N ALA A 589 21.34 -10.57 -3.98
CA ALA A 589 21.79 -11.69 -4.79
C ALA A 589 23.30 -11.99 -4.67
N GLY A 590 24.09 -11.02 -4.18
CA GLY A 590 25.53 -11.12 -3.98
C GLY A 590 25.92 -11.55 -2.57
N ALA A 591 27.22 -11.44 -2.27
CA ALA A 591 27.76 -11.74 -0.95
C ALA A 591 27.14 -10.83 0.14
N PRO A 592 26.91 -11.35 1.37
CA PRO A 592 26.33 -10.57 2.46
C PRO A 592 27.25 -9.44 2.95
N ARG A 593 28.54 -9.51 2.61
CA ARG A 593 29.53 -8.46 2.81
C ARG A 593 30.24 -8.21 1.48
N THR A 594 30.28 -6.96 1.05
CA THR A 594 31.09 -6.50 -0.08
C THR A 594 31.79 -5.21 0.32
N ASP A 595 32.73 -4.73 -0.49
CA ASP A 595 33.38 -3.45 -0.24
C ASP A 595 33.96 -2.88 -1.55
N LEU A 596 34.15 -1.57 -1.56
CA LEU A 596 34.78 -0.82 -2.65
C LEU A 596 35.59 0.34 -2.05
N SER A 597 36.51 0.90 -2.81
CA SER A 597 37.16 2.16 -2.43
C SER A 597 36.67 3.33 -3.26
N VAL A 598 36.60 4.49 -2.61
CA VAL A 598 36.28 5.77 -3.24
C VAL A 598 37.58 6.53 -3.43
N HIS A 599 37.90 6.86 -4.67
CA HIS A 599 39.05 7.68 -5.04
C HIS A 599 38.57 9.07 -5.43
N VAL A 600 39.00 10.09 -4.71
CA VAL A 600 38.74 11.50 -5.05
C VAL A 600 39.96 12.07 -5.76
N VAL A 601 39.83 12.37 -7.04
CA VAL A 601 40.94 12.67 -7.95
C VAL A 601 41.02 14.17 -8.27
N ASP A 602 42.18 14.78 -8.09
CA ASP A 602 42.42 16.21 -8.37
C ASP A 602 42.91 16.50 -9.81
N GLY A 603 43.10 17.79 -10.12
CA GLY A 603 43.61 18.28 -11.41
C GLY A 603 45.01 17.82 -11.77
N HIS A 604 45.79 17.35 -10.80
CA HIS A 604 47.13 16.80 -10.97
C HIS A 604 47.14 15.28 -11.08
N GLY A 605 45.97 14.63 -11.06
CA GLY A 605 45.83 13.17 -11.10
C GLY A 605 46.14 12.48 -9.77
N ARG A 606 46.31 13.22 -8.67
CA ARG A 606 46.48 12.62 -7.33
C ARG A 606 45.13 12.21 -6.79
N ALA A 607 45.09 11.11 -6.03
CA ALA A 607 43.86 10.57 -5.47
C ALA A 607 43.94 10.42 -3.94
N ALA A 608 42.89 10.86 -3.24
CA ALA A 608 42.64 10.45 -1.86
C ALA A 608 41.75 9.20 -1.88
N VAL A 609 42.21 8.12 -1.25
CA VAL A 609 41.57 6.79 -1.30
C VAL A 609 40.92 6.47 0.04
N VAL A 610 39.63 6.12 0.01
CA VAL A 610 38.86 5.78 1.22
C VAL A 610 38.08 4.49 0.98
N PRO A 611 38.39 3.37 1.67
CA PRO A 611 37.52 2.19 1.69
C PRO A 611 36.14 2.55 2.27
N VAL A 612 35.05 2.08 1.66
CA VAL A 612 33.70 2.37 2.16
C VAL A 612 33.51 1.82 3.57
N SER A 613 33.99 0.60 3.82
CA SER A 613 33.98 -0.04 5.15
C SER A 613 34.66 0.76 6.26
N ALA A 614 35.58 1.69 5.93
CA ALA A 614 36.26 2.53 6.92
C ALA A 614 35.36 3.65 7.47
N VAL A 615 34.29 4.02 6.75
CA VAL A 615 33.43 5.16 7.08
C VAL A 615 31.94 4.81 7.19
N SER A 616 31.51 3.66 6.69
CA SER A 616 30.10 3.25 6.66
C SER A 616 29.93 1.74 6.64
N ASP A 617 28.80 1.25 7.14
CA ASP A 617 28.32 -0.13 7.00
C ASP A 617 27.36 -0.30 5.81
N ALA A 618 27.27 0.68 4.91
CA ALA A 618 26.37 0.68 3.77
C ALA A 618 26.51 -0.55 2.85
N LEU A 619 27.65 -1.25 2.85
CA LEU A 619 27.91 -2.45 2.04
C LEU A 619 27.85 -3.77 2.84
N VAL A 620 27.31 -3.73 4.05
CA VAL A 620 26.99 -4.91 4.88
C VAL A 620 25.49 -5.17 4.81
N ARG A 621 25.05 -6.39 4.55
CA ARG A 621 23.61 -6.71 4.51
C ARG A 621 22.97 -6.41 5.87
N MET A 622 21.77 -5.82 5.88
CA MET A 622 21.00 -5.61 7.12
C MET A 622 20.62 -6.95 7.78
N PRO A 623 20.36 -7.00 9.11
CA PRO A 623 20.22 -8.26 9.84
C PRO A 623 18.92 -9.02 9.51
N GLY A 624 18.89 -10.31 9.77
CA GLY A 624 17.73 -11.19 9.54
C GLY A 624 17.81 -11.98 8.24
N SER A 625 16.88 -12.92 8.10
CA SER A 625 16.76 -13.79 6.92
C SER A 625 15.45 -13.58 6.18
N ASN A 626 15.38 -14.08 4.95
CA ASN A 626 14.17 -14.03 4.13
C ASN A 626 13.00 -14.82 4.76
N ASP A 627 13.29 -15.89 5.52
CA ASP A 627 12.26 -16.75 6.11
C ASP A 627 11.68 -16.16 7.40
N SER A 628 12.50 -15.44 8.16
CA SER A 628 12.15 -14.80 9.44
C SER A 628 13.25 -13.81 9.81
N GLY A 629 12.96 -12.51 9.77
CA GLY A 629 13.93 -11.49 10.18
C GLY A 629 13.95 -10.17 9.39
N LEU A 630 13.15 -10.04 8.33
CA LEU A 630 12.94 -8.78 7.60
C LEU A 630 14.25 -8.13 7.07
N PRO A 631 15.04 -8.80 6.21
CA PRO A 631 16.37 -8.34 5.77
C PRO A 631 16.25 -7.18 4.78
N LYS A 632 15.99 -5.97 5.30
CA LYS A 632 15.72 -4.79 4.48
C LYS A 632 16.92 -4.44 3.61
N ASN A 633 16.69 -4.17 2.33
CA ASN A 633 17.70 -3.60 1.46
C ASN A 633 17.56 -2.08 1.36
N LEU A 634 17.90 -1.38 2.46
CA LEU A 634 17.89 0.09 2.50
C LEU A 634 19.23 0.67 2.03
N LEU A 635 19.16 1.62 1.10
CA LEU A 635 20.26 2.48 0.68
C LEU A 635 20.67 3.36 1.87
N ARG A 636 21.93 3.24 2.30
CA ARG A 636 22.49 3.97 3.44
C ARG A 636 23.58 4.95 3.01
N THR A 637 23.73 6.03 3.76
CA THR A 637 24.74 7.05 3.48
C THR A 637 26.14 6.49 3.69
N VAL A 638 26.99 6.67 2.67
CA VAL A 638 28.44 6.68 2.79
C VAL A 638 28.86 8.14 2.85
N ARG A 639 29.42 8.58 3.97
CA ARG A 639 29.80 9.97 4.22
C ARG A 639 31.29 10.09 4.48
N ILE A 640 32.01 10.69 3.55
CA ILE A 640 33.46 10.95 3.63
C ILE A 640 33.66 12.44 3.91
N PRO A 641 34.09 12.83 5.13
CA PRO A 641 34.36 14.23 5.44
C PRO A 641 35.41 14.80 4.48
N VAL A 642 35.16 15.97 3.88
CA VAL A 642 36.17 16.57 2.98
C VAL A 642 37.45 16.91 3.74
N SER A 643 37.35 17.20 5.04
CA SER A 643 38.49 17.41 5.93
C SER A 643 39.41 16.18 6.06
N SER A 644 38.94 14.96 5.79
CA SER A 644 39.76 13.74 5.82
C SER A 644 40.48 13.45 4.49
N LEU A 645 40.15 14.16 3.40
CA LEU A 645 40.79 13.99 2.10
C LEU A 645 42.15 14.70 2.08
N LYS A 646 43.22 13.96 2.38
CA LYS A 646 44.61 14.47 2.39
C LYS A 646 45.34 14.13 1.09
N GLY A 647 46.37 14.90 0.77
CA GLY A 647 47.27 14.63 -0.36
C GLY A 647 46.76 15.06 -1.75
N ILE A 648 45.60 15.72 -1.83
CA ILE A 648 45.00 16.20 -3.08
C ILE A 648 44.69 17.71 -3.02
N ASP A 649 44.58 18.37 -4.17
CA ASP A 649 44.12 19.75 -4.26
C ASP A 649 42.58 19.82 -4.28
N LEU A 650 42.01 20.21 -3.13
CA LEU A 650 40.56 20.38 -2.96
C LEU A 650 39.99 21.59 -3.72
N ARG A 651 40.82 22.46 -4.31
CA ARG A 651 40.35 23.53 -5.22
C ARG A 651 39.92 22.98 -6.57
N ASP A 652 40.44 21.80 -6.93
CA ASP A 652 40.31 21.29 -8.27
C ASP A 652 40.08 19.78 -8.31
N VAL A 653 39.03 19.31 -7.64
CA VAL A 653 38.59 17.91 -7.73
C VAL A 653 37.94 17.67 -9.08
N ARG A 654 38.52 16.77 -9.89
CA ARG A 654 38.07 16.50 -11.27
C ARG A 654 37.17 15.27 -11.38
N ALA A 655 37.31 14.31 -10.48
CA ALA A 655 36.50 13.10 -10.51
C ALA A 655 36.38 12.45 -9.14
N VAL A 656 35.31 11.67 -8.99
CA VAL A 656 35.16 10.67 -7.95
C VAL A 656 35.05 9.32 -8.64
N GLU A 657 35.87 8.36 -8.23
CA GLU A 657 35.87 7.01 -8.80
C GLU A 657 35.50 5.98 -7.74
N LEU A 658 34.63 5.04 -8.12
CA LEU A 658 34.31 3.86 -7.34
C LEU A 658 35.15 2.70 -7.89
N HIS A 659 36.11 2.23 -7.09
CA HIS A 659 37.03 1.14 -7.43
C HIS A 659 36.56 -0.15 -6.78
N THR A 660 36.35 -1.19 -7.60
CA THR A 660 35.94 -2.52 -7.12
C THR A 660 37.16 -3.36 -6.74
N ASP A 661 38.01 -2.85 -5.86
CA ASP A 661 39.36 -3.37 -5.57
C ASP A 661 39.48 -4.16 -4.26
N LYS A 662 38.43 -4.19 -3.44
CA LYS A 662 38.45 -4.80 -2.09
C LYS A 662 38.04 -6.26 -2.06
N VAL A 663 37.21 -6.69 -3.00
CA VAL A 663 36.75 -8.09 -3.11
C VAL A 663 36.77 -8.54 -4.57
N ALA A 664 37.11 -9.82 -4.80
CA ALA A 664 37.29 -10.39 -6.14
C ALA A 664 35.99 -10.53 -6.94
N SER A 665 34.83 -10.43 -6.30
CA SER A 665 33.54 -10.33 -6.97
C SER A 665 32.53 -9.70 -6.04
N GLY A 666 31.54 -9.02 -6.59
CA GLY A 666 30.50 -8.39 -5.79
C GLY A 666 29.46 -7.67 -6.64
N SER A 667 28.44 -7.20 -5.94
CA SER A 667 27.37 -6.40 -6.52
C SER A 667 26.83 -5.43 -5.47
N ALA A 668 26.56 -4.19 -5.88
CA ALA A 668 26.09 -3.12 -5.00
C ALA A 668 25.23 -2.11 -5.76
N TYR A 669 24.23 -1.55 -5.07
CA TYR A 669 23.47 -0.40 -5.55
C TYR A 669 24.14 0.88 -5.09
N VAL A 670 24.21 1.89 -5.96
CA VAL A 670 24.72 3.23 -5.64
C VAL A 670 23.81 4.33 -6.20
N SER A 671 23.66 5.41 -5.44
CA SER A 671 22.83 6.58 -5.81
C SER A 671 23.37 7.86 -5.15
N ASP A 672 22.99 9.03 -5.65
CA ASP A 672 23.14 10.33 -4.97
C ASP A 672 24.56 10.77 -4.62
N LEU A 673 25.48 10.65 -5.57
CA LEU A 673 26.85 11.09 -5.37
C LEU A 673 26.94 12.62 -5.34
N ALA A 674 27.19 13.19 -4.17
CA ALA A 674 27.11 14.62 -3.91
C ALA A 674 28.28 15.12 -3.07
N PHE A 675 28.84 16.29 -3.41
CA PHE A 675 29.58 17.10 -2.44
C PHE A 675 28.58 17.94 -1.65
N SER A 676 28.33 17.57 -0.40
CA SER A 676 27.23 18.08 0.41
C SER A 676 27.69 18.92 1.60
N SER A 677 26.94 20.00 1.84
CA SER A 677 26.93 20.76 3.09
C SER A 677 25.48 20.89 3.53
N PRO A 678 24.94 19.86 4.22
CA PRO A 678 23.57 19.89 4.69
C PRO A 678 23.30 21.12 5.56
N GLY A 679 22.05 21.58 5.54
CA GLY A 679 21.60 22.73 6.29
C GLY A 679 20.08 22.71 6.41
N LEU A 680 19.49 23.80 6.90
CA LEU A 680 18.03 23.94 6.98
C LEU A 680 17.33 23.99 5.61
N GLY A 681 18.12 24.07 4.53
CA GLY A 681 17.58 24.13 3.20
C GLY A 681 16.96 25.48 2.85
N ARG A 682 16.50 25.59 1.60
CA ARG A 682 15.69 26.69 1.10
C ARG A 682 14.53 26.09 0.31
N PRO A 683 13.33 25.98 0.91
CA PRO A 683 12.19 25.40 0.22
C PRO A 683 11.73 26.30 -0.93
N VAL A 684 11.32 25.69 -2.04
CA VAL A 684 10.53 26.39 -3.06
C VAL A 684 9.10 26.60 -2.52
N PRO A 685 8.44 27.74 -2.75
CA PRO A 685 7.05 27.92 -2.32
C PRO A 685 6.11 26.96 -3.06
N ALA A 686 5.70 25.88 -2.40
CA ALA A 686 4.83 24.85 -2.99
C ALA A 686 3.50 25.43 -3.53
N ALA A 687 2.96 26.47 -2.89
CA ALA A 687 1.73 27.15 -3.34
C ALA A 687 1.84 27.84 -4.72
N LEU A 688 3.05 27.98 -5.27
CA LEU A 688 3.28 28.50 -6.62
C LEU A 688 3.28 27.40 -7.69
N LEU A 689 3.36 26.14 -7.30
CA LEU A 689 3.33 25.02 -8.23
C LEU A 689 1.92 24.85 -8.81
N PRO A 690 1.81 24.44 -10.09
CA PRO A 690 0.53 24.05 -10.66
C PRO A 690 0.00 22.80 -9.96
N LYS A 691 -1.30 22.80 -9.66
CA LYS A 691 -2.00 21.66 -9.09
C LYS A 691 -2.60 20.81 -10.19
N LEU A 692 -2.46 19.50 -10.08
CA LEU A 692 -2.93 18.50 -11.02
C LEU A 692 -4.22 17.87 -10.50
N SER A 693 -5.19 17.66 -11.37
CA SER A 693 -6.49 17.05 -11.03
C SER A 693 -6.98 16.19 -12.16
N ALA A 694 -7.51 15.01 -11.85
CA ALA A 694 -8.14 14.10 -12.80
C ALA A 694 -9.67 14.28 -12.74
N SER A 695 -10.32 14.42 -13.89
CA SER A 695 -11.78 14.45 -13.96
C SER A 695 -12.40 13.09 -13.61
N SER A 696 -13.71 13.08 -13.30
CA SER A 696 -14.50 11.85 -13.23
C SER A 696 -15.30 11.64 -14.51
N VAL A 697 -15.64 10.39 -14.84
CA VAL A 697 -16.42 10.02 -16.03
C VAL A 697 -17.45 8.95 -15.69
N THR A 698 -18.61 9.02 -16.34
CA THR A 698 -19.61 7.95 -16.36
C THR A 698 -19.98 7.69 -17.80
N VAL A 699 -19.95 6.43 -18.23
CA VAL A 699 -20.13 6.03 -19.62
C VAL A 699 -20.87 4.71 -19.69
N LYS A 700 -21.68 4.49 -20.73
CA LYS A 700 -22.27 3.17 -21.01
C LYS A 700 -21.27 2.30 -21.73
N GLU A 701 -21.27 0.99 -21.50
CA GLU A 701 -20.36 0.09 -22.22
C GLU A 701 -20.71 -0.05 -23.72
N GLY A 702 -22.01 -0.08 -24.05
CA GLY A 702 -22.55 -0.25 -25.39
C GLY A 702 -22.42 -1.68 -25.93
N ASP A 703 -23.14 -1.97 -27.01
CA ASP A 703 -23.36 -3.36 -27.46
C ASP A 703 -22.14 -4.09 -28.07
N LYS A 704 -21.13 -3.36 -28.58
CA LYS A 704 -20.01 -3.98 -29.33
C LYS A 704 -18.79 -3.08 -29.51
N GLY A 705 -17.64 -3.76 -29.64
CA GLY A 705 -16.38 -3.14 -30.01
C GLY A 705 -15.79 -2.32 -28.86
N THR A 706 -14.62 -1.75 -29.10
CA THR A 706 -13.93 -0.92 -28.10
C THR A 706 -14.01 0.53 -28.50
N HIS A 707 -14.56 1.36 -27.62
CA HIS A 707 -14.53 2.82 -27.75
C HIS A 707 -13.66 3.43 -26.65
N ALA A 708 -13.35 4.71 -26.72
CA ALA A 708 -12.50 5.37 -25.72
C ALA A 708 -13.32 6.35 -24.87
N VAL A 709 -13.17 6.27 -23.55
CA VAL A 709 -13.61 7.30 -22.62
C VAL A 709 -12.44 8.20 -22.24
N ASP A 710 -12.64 9.51 -22.29
CA ASP A 710 -11.58 10.48 -22.06
C ASP A 710 -11.65 11.06 -20.65
N PHE A 711 -10.62 10.77 -19.85
CA PHE A 711 -10.31 11.53 -18.65
C PHE A 711 -9.48 12.76 -19.01
N TRP A 712 -9.84 13.91 -18.45
CA TRP A 712 -9.04 15.12 -18.53
C TRP A 712 -8.18 15.26 -17.28
N VAL A 713 -6.87 15.31 -17.48
CA VAL A 713 -5.92 15.72 -16.44
C VAL A 713 -5.63 17.19 -16.65
N THR A 714 -5.90 18.01 -15.63
CA THR A 714 -5.83 19.47 -15.71
C THR A 714 -4.81 20.05 -14.75
N MET A 715 -4.24 21.20 -15.12
CA MET A 715 -3.41 22.04 -14.26
C MET A 715 -4.17 23.29 -13.87
N SER A 716 -4.13 23.66 -12.59
CA SER A 716 -4.77 24.88 -12.06
C SER A 716 -4.30 26.20 -12.70
N ARG A 717 -3.12 26.19 -13.35
CA ARG A 717 -2.48 27.33 -13.99
C ARG A 717 -1.40 26.82 -14.96
N PRO A 718 -1.06 27.56 -16.02
CA PRO A 718 0.06 27.21 -16.90
C PRO A 718 1.40 27.30 -16.16
N SER A 719 2.37 26.49 -16.59
CA SER A 719 3.76 26.54 -16.14
C SER A 719 4.68 26.98 -17.26
N ILE A 720 5.78 27.66 -16.92
CA ILE A 720 6.88 27.97 -17.86
C ILE A 720 7.89 26.81 -17.98
N ARG A 721 7.80 25.82 -17.10
CA ARG A 721 8.58 24.59 -17.12
C ARG A 721 7.68 23.41 -17.48
N PRO A 722 8.21 22.35 -18.12
CA PRO A 722 7.47 21.11 -18.28
C PRO A 722 7.03 20.57 -16.91
N VAL A 723 5.81 20.05 -16.85
CA VAL A 723 5.25 19.40 -15.65
C VAL A 723 4.88 17.98 -16.02
N SER A 724 5.24 17.01 -15.20
CA SER A 724 4.89 15.61 -15.48
C SER A 724 4.22 14.92 -14.30
N VAL A 725 3.43 13.91 -14.60
CA VAL A 725 2.72 13.08 -13.61
C VAL A 725 2.50 11.70 -14.21
N TYR A 726 2.59 10.65 -13.39
CA TYR A 726 2.21 9.32 -13.82
C TYR A 726 0.71 9.15 -13.68
N VAL A 727 0.11 8.43 -14.62
CA VAL A 727 -1.31 8.11 -14.63
C VAL A 727 -1.52 6.64 -14.89
N GLU A 728 -2.42 6.02 -14.14
CA GLU A 728 -2.80 4.63 -14.33
C GLU A 728 -4.26 4.36 -13.96
N THR A 729 -4.89 3.42 -14.66
CA THR A 729 -6.16 2.84 -14.24
C THR A 729 -5.92 1.91 -13.05
N ASN A 730 -6.78 2.03 -12.05
CA ASN A 730 -6.75 1.26 -10.82
C ASN A 730 -8.17 0.81 -10.44
N GLY A 731 -8.27 -0.29 -9.70
CA GLY A 731 -9.52 -0.96 -9.35
C GLY A 731 -9.72 -2.26 -10.12
N GLU A 732 -10.91 -2.82 -10.01
CA GLU A 732 -11.30 -4.05 -10.69
C GLU A 732 -11.72 -3.70 -12.11
N LEU A 733 -10.79 -3.80 -13.06
CA LEU A 733 -11.03 -3.32 -14.43
C LEU A 733 -11.95 -4.25 -15.26
N GLY A 734 -12.18 -5.48 -14.79
CA GLY A 734 -12.97 -6.48 -15.52
C GLY A 734 -12.43 -6.76 -16.93
N GLU A 735 -13.30 -7.18 -17.85
CA GLU A 735 -13.01 -7.26 -19.28
C GLU A 735 -13.38 -5.97 -20.03
N SER A 736 -14.26 -5.14 -19.43
CA SER A 736 -14.81 -3.94 -20.06
C SER A 736 -13.87 -2.75 -20.00
N VAL A 737 -13.00 -2.60 -18.99
CA VAL A 737 -12.08 -1.45 -18.86
C VAL A 737 -10.67 -1.83 -19.26
N GLY A 738 -10.14 -1.15 -20.27
CA GLY A 738 -8.79 -1.33 -20.75
C GLY A 738 -7.75 -0.74 -19.79
N ASP A 739 -6.67 -1.50 -19.61
CA ASP A 739 -5.62 -1.13 -18.68
C ASP A 739 -4.67 -0.05 -19.24
N VAL A 740 -4.56 1.09 -18.54
CA VAL A 740 -3.73 2.24 -18.90
C VAL A 740 -2.67 2.48 -17.83
N GLY A 741 -1.44 2.80 -18.26
CA GLY A 741 -0.35 3.21 -17.38
C GLY A 741 0.71 3.95 -18.17
N ARG A 742 0.96 5.23 -17.89
CA ARG A 742 1.99 6.04 -18.57
C ARG A 742 2.35 7.31 -17.82
N GLN A 743 3.45 7.95 -18.24
CA GLN A 743 3.74 9.33 -17.84
C GLN A 743 3.01 10.30 -18.77
N LEU A 744 2.37 11.32 -18.18
CA LEU A 744 1.89 12.50 -18.91
C LEU A 744 2.89 13.65 -18.75
N MET A 745 3.12 14.37 -19.84
CA MET A 745 3.92 15.59 -19.88
C MET A 745 3.04 16.75 -20.33
N PHE A 746 3.06 17.82 -19.56
CA PHE A 746 2.50 19.11 -19.91
C PHE A 746 3.66 20.01 -20.35
N GLU A 747 3.71 20.32 -21.64
CA GLU A 747 4.69 21.26 -22.17
C GLU A 747 4.42 22.68 -21.62
N PRO A 748 5.42 23.57 -21.62
CA PRO A 748 5.24 24.94 -21.17
C PRO A 748 3.98 25.61 -21.78
N GLY A 749 3.15 26.19 -20.93
CA GLY A 749 1.88 26.83 -21.31
C GLY A 749 0.68 25.89 -21.42
N GLN A 750 0.86 24.55 -21.49
CA GLN A 750 -0.25 23.61 -21.49
C GLN A 750 -0.89 23.50 -20.10
N VAL A 751 -2.22 23.30 -20.07
CA VAL A 751 -2.99 23.16 -18.82
C VAL A 751 -3.94 21.96 -18.82
N ARG A 752 -4.01 21.21 -19.91
CA ARG A 752 -4.84 20.00 -20.00
C ARG A 752 -4.17 18.96 -20.87
N GLN A 753 -4.23 17.71 -20.44
CA GLN A 753 -3.82 16.53 -21.17
C GLN A 753 -4.94 15.50 -21.11
N LYS A 754 -5.04 14.68 -22.15
CA LYS A 754 -6.11 13.71 -22.31
C LYS A 754 -5.61 12.30 -22.04
N VAL A 755 -6.36 11.52 -21.28
CA VAL A 755 -6.12 10.10 -21.07
C VAL A 755 -7.33 9.34 -21.57
N SER A 756 -7.16 8.67 -22.69
CA SER A 756 -8.19 7.82 -23.29
C SER A 756 -8.07 6.42 -22.71
N VAL A 757 -9.11 5.97 -22.02
CA VAL A 757 -9.24 4.62 -21.47
C VAL A 757 -10.15 3.81 -22.41
N PRO A 758 -9.71 2.65 -22.92
CA PRO A 758 -10.56 1.80 -23.75
C PRO A 758 -11.71 1.23 -22.93
N ILE A 759 -12.93 1.28 -23.44
CA ILE A 759 -14.11 0.61 -22.90
C ILE A 759 -14.60 -0.37 -23.95
N THR A 760 -14.59 -1.66 -23.63
CA THR A 760 -15.08 -2.74 -24.50
C THR A 760 -16.53 -3.00 -24.16
N GLY A 761 -17.39 -2.75 -25.15
CA GLY A 761 -18.81 -3.01 -25.08
C GLY A 761 -19.15 -4.45 -25.45
N ASN A 762 -20.22 -4.96 -24.86
CA ASN A 762 -20.72 -6.31 -25.07
C ASN A 762 -22.27 -6.32 -25.01
N THR A 763 -22.91 -7.48 -25.15
CA THR A 763 -24.39 -7.60 -25.17
C THR A 763 -24.96 -8.44 -24.04
N ARG A 764 -24.21 -8.58 -22.93
CA ARG A 764 -24.56 -9.39 -21.78
C ARG A 764 -24.81 -8.47 -20.60
N ASP A 765 -26.02 -8.58 -20.07
CA ASP A 765 -26.40 -7.95 -18.81
C ASP A 765 -25.35 -8.19 -17.72
N SER A 766 -24.81 -7.10 -17.20
CA SER A 766 -23.74 -7.04 -16.21
C SER A 766 -24.08 -5.98 -15.15
N TYR A 767 -23.18 -5.66 -14.22
CA TYR A 767 -23.42 -4.56 -13.28
C TYR A 767 -22.47 -3.42 -13.58
N ASP A 768 -22.84 -2.24 -13.12
CA ASP A 768 -21.98 -1.06 -13.22
C ASP A 768 -20.60 -1.33 -12.60
N LEU A 769 -19.56 -0.96 -13.33
CA LEU A 769 -18.17 -1.24 -12.99
C LEU A 769 -17.44 0.04 -12.57
N PRO A 770 -17.17 0.23 -11.26
CA PRO A 770 -16.38 1.37 -10.79
C PRO A 770 -14.88 1.12 -11.00
N PHE A 771 -14.17 2.15 -11.45
CA PHE A 771 -12.72 2.15 -11.54
C PHE A 771 -12.18 3.56 -11.23
N SER A 772 -10.86 3.74 -11.22
CA SER A 772 -10.26 5.06 -11.02
C SER A 772 -9.08 5.30 -11.94
N LEU A 773 -8.88 6.56 -12.34
CA LEU A 773 -7.62 7.05 -12.88
C LEU A 773 -6.82 7.70 -11.75
N VAL A 774 -5.67 7.12 -11.40
CA VAL A 774 -4.82 7.60 -10.30
C VAL A 774 -3.68 8.45 -10.87
N LEU A 775 -3.43 9.60 -10.23
CA LEU A 775 -2.29 10.47 -10.49
C LEU A 775 -1.23 10.29 -9.40
N SER A 776 0.03 10.10 -9.79
CA SER A 776 1.11 9.76 -8.86
C SER A 776 2.44 10.41 -9.23
N ALA A 777 3.32 10.55 -8.23
CA ALA A 777 4.69 11.04 -8.33
C ALA A 777 4.87 12.26 -9.27
N PRO A 778 4.18 13.40 -9.04
CA PRO A 778 4.27 14.55 -9.91
C PRO A 778 5.66 15.22 -9.84
N HIS A 779 6.11 15.75 -10.98
CA HIS A 779 7.30 16.59 -11.13
C HIS A 779 6.90 18.02 -11.53
N ASP A 780 7.45 19.02 -10.83
CA ASP A 780 7.12 20.45 -10.91
C ASP A 780 5.62 20.76 -10.73
N GLY A 781 4.90 19.91 -9.98
CA GLY A 781 3.47 20.06 -9.70
C GLY A 781 3.05 19.47 -8.34
N LEU A 782 1.81 19.74 -7.94
CA LEU A 782 1.17 19.19 -6.74
C LEU A 782 -0.07 18.37 -7.11
N LEU A 783 -0.36 17.30 -6.37
CA LEU A 783 -1.61 16.57 -6.54
C LEU A 783 -2.75 17.26 -5.78
N ASN A 784 -3.81 17.66 -6.48
CA ASN A 784 -5.07 18.08 -5.86
C ASN A 784 -6.07 16.92 -5.88
N GLU A 785 -6.84 16.72 -6.94
CA GLU A 785 -7.69 15.53 -7.10
C GLU A 785 -6.88 14.41 -7.79
N SER A 786 -6.20 13.59 -6.98
CA SER A 786 -5.32 12.52 -7.49
C SER A 786 -6.07 11.26 -7.93
N PHE A 787 -7.38 11.17 -7.70
CA PHE A 787 -8.22 10.08 -8.14
C PHE A 787 -9.36 10.64 -8.97
N GLY A 788 -9.39 10.32 -10.27
CA GLY A 788 -10.55 10.56 -11.13
C GLY A 788 -11.45 9.33 -11.12
N HIS A 789 -12.72 9.48 -10.74
CA HIS A 789 -13.63 8.34 -10.61
C HIS A 789 -14.22 7.97 -11.97
N GLY A 790 -14.12 6.69 -12.34
CA GLY A 790 -14.74 6.11 -13.51
C GLY A 790 -15.89 5.19 -13.12
N LEU A 791 -17.00 5.26 -13.86
CA LEU A 791 -18.11 4.33 -13.75
C LEU A 791 -18.55 3.91 -15.16
N VAL A 792 -18.42 2.61 -15.47
CA VAL A 792 -19.03 2.03 -16.66
C VAL A 792 -20.41 1.54 -16.26
N LEU A 793 -21.45 2.00 -16.95
CA LEU A 793 -22.83 1.58 -16.76
C LEU A 793 -23.14 0.40 -17.68
N ASP A 794 -23.76 -0.62 -17.11
CA ASP A 794 -24.40 -1.70 -17.87
C ASP A 794 -25.62 -1.11 -18.60
N ASP A 795 -25.67 -1.26 -19.92
CA ASP A 795 -26.81 -0.84 -20.74
C ASP A 795 -27.52 -1.98 -21.47
N ASP A 796 -27.19 -3.22 -21.10
CA ASP A 796 -27.80 -4.43 -21.60
C ASP A 796 -29.10 -4.79 -20.86
N PRO A 797 -30.08 -5.40 -21.55
CA PRO A 797 -31.34 -5.78 -20.93
C PRO A 797 -31.17 -6.99 -20.02
N THR A 798 -31.63 -6.87 -18.77
CA THR A 798 -31.74 -7.99 -17.84
C THR A 798 -32.52 -9.16 -18.46
N PRO A 799 -32.00 -10.39 -18.44
CA PRO A 799 -32.63 -11.51 -19.12
C PRO A 799 -33.92 -11.95 -18.40
N THR A 800 -34.86 -12.50 -19.16
CA THR A 800 -36.07 -13.12 -18.60
C THR A 800 -35.78 -14.57 -18.22
N LEU A 801 -36.16 -14.96 -17.00
CA LEU A 801 -36.07 -16.34 -16.52
C LEU A 801 -37.35 -17.10 -16.84
N THR A 802 -37.22 -18.24 -17.52
CA THR A 802 -38.31 -19.19 -17.79
C THR A 802 -38.08 -20.46 -17.00
N LEU A 803 -39.06 -20.82 -16.17
CA LEU A 803 -39.10 -22.07 -15.43
C LEU A 803 -40.21 -22.97 -15.97
N SER A 804 -39.92 -24.26 -16.15
CA SER A 804 -40.83 -25.24 -16.74
C SER A 804 -41.22 -26.34 -15.75
N ASN A 805 -42.47 -26.81 -15.85
CA ASN A 805 -42.97 -27.96 -15.10
C ASN A 805 -42.10 -29.20 -15.32
N LEU A 806 -42.06 -30.07 -14.30
CA LEU A 806 -41.26 -31.28 -14.28
C LEU A 806 -42.18 -32.51 -14.47
N LYS A 807 -41.76 -33.45 -15.30
CA LYS A 807 -42.38 -34.77 -15.40
C LYS A 807 -41.29 -35.83 -15.41
N THR A 808 -41.32 -36.76 -14.46
CA THR A 808 -40.24 -37.72 -14.23
C THR A 808 -40.75 -39.07 -13.75
N ALA A 809 -39.94 -40.12 -13.91
CA ALA A 809 -40.18 -41.42 -13.29
C ALA A 809 -39.61 -41.46 -11.85
N GLU A 810 -40.13 -42.35 -11.01
CA GLU A 810 -39.79 -42.47 -9.60
C GLU A 810 -38.30 -42.85 -9.35
N LYS A 811 -37.76 -43.79 -10.11
CA LYS A 811 -36.36 -44.26 -10.08
C LYS A 811 -35.28 -43.27 -10.51
N THR A 812 -35.66 -42.03 -10.82
CA THR A 812 -34.75 -41.05 -11.43
C THR A 812 -33.83 -40.40 -10.39
N GLY A 813 -34.20 -40.43 -9.10
CA GLY A 813 -33.42 -39.82 -8.04
C GLY A 813 -33.39 -38.29 -8.15
N LEU A 814 -32.21 -37.69 -8.32
CA LEU A 814 -32.08 -36.22 -8.43
C LEU A 814 -32.51 -35.74 -9.82
N VAL A 815 -33.50 -34.85 -9.87
CA VAL A 815 -34.08 -34.31 -11.11
C VAL A 815 -34.21 -32.80 -11.06
N ASN A 816 -34.19 -32.16 -12.23
CA ASN A 816 -34.21 -30.71 -12.36
C ASN A 816 -35.49 -30.24 -13.06
N PHE A 817 -36.12 -29.20 -12.52
CA PHE A 817 -37.07 -28.39 -13.29
C PHE A 817 -36.34 -27.72 -14.46
N GLY A 818 -37.05 -27.44 -15.56
CA GLY A 818 -36.46 -26.76 -16.70
C GLY A 818 -36.16 -25.30 -16.37
N VAL A 819 -34.90 -24.89 -16.44
CA VAL A 819 -34.43 -23.51 -16.17
C VAL A 819 -33.81 -22.93 -17.44
N LYS A 820 -34.31 -21.79 -17.92
CA LYS A 820 -33.75 -21.13 -19.11
C LYS A 820 -33.81 -19.60 -19.02
N LEU A 821 -32.71 -18.93 -19.37
CA LEU A 821 -32.66 -17.48 -19.59
C LEU A 821 -32.87 -17.13 -21.07
N SER A 822 -33.44 -15.96 -21.34
CA SER A 822 -33.60 -15.42 -22.70
C SER A 822 -32.27 -15.09 -23.39
N ALA A 823 -31.26 -14.71 -22.61
CA ALA A 823 -29.90 -14.40 -23.05
C ALA A 823 -28.91 -14.72 -21.91
N PRO A 824 -27.61 -14.93 -22.21
CA PRO A 824 -26.59 -14.99 -21.17
C PRO A 824 -26.51 -13.66 -20.41
N SER A 825 -26.24 -13.73 -19.11
CA SER A 825 -25.92 -12.58 -18.25
C SER A 825 -24.61 -12.88 -17.53
N ASP A 826 -23.80 -11.85 -17.28
CA ASP A 826 -22.62 -11.95 -16.44
C ASP A 826 -22.97 -11.83 -14.94
N LYS A 827 -24.25 -11.59 -14.61
CA LYS A 827 -24.79 -11.69 -13.26
C LYS A 827 -25.05 -13.16 -12.89
N PHE A 828 -24.79 -13.50 -11.62
CA PHE A 828 -25.27 -14.76 -11.06
C PHE A 828 -26.76 -14.63 -10.75
N VAL A 829 -27.59 -15.40 -11.46
CA VAL A 829 -29.05 -15.39 -11.28
C VAL A 829 -29.40 -16.41 -10.22
N SER A 830 -30.13 -15.99 -9.18
CA SER A 830 -30.58 -16.90 -8.11
C SER A 830 -32.08 -16.78 -7.88
N PHE A 831 -32.72 -17.88 -7.51
CA PHE A 831 -34.15 -17.90 -7.22
C PHE A 831 -34.47 -18.94 -6.15
N GLY A 832 -35.46 -18.60 -5.31
CA GLY A 832 -35.80 -19.37 -4.12
C GLY A 832 -37.29 -19.45 -3.92
N GLY A 833 -37.72 -20.55 -3.31
CA GLY A 833 -39.12 -20.84 -3.09
C GLY A 833 -39.35 -21.96 -2.08
N VAL A 834 -40.58 -22.46 -2.06
CA VAL A 834 -41.02 -23.53 -1.16
C VAL A 834 -41.72 -24.66 -1.90
N LEU A 835 -41.47 -25.88 -1.45
CA LEU A 835 -42.14 -27.10 -1.89
C LEU A 835 -43.44 -27.29 -1.12
N LYS A 836 -44.51 -27.55 -1.86
CA LYS A 836 -45.84 -27.81 -1.33
C LYS A 836 -46.35 -29.17 -1.82
N ASP A 837 -46.73 -30.00 -0.87
CA ASP A 837 -47.28 -31.32 -1.14
C ASP A 837 -48.57 -31.21 -1.97
N GLY A 838 -48.77 -32.16 -2.86
CA GLY A 838 -50.01 -32.36 -3.61
C GLY A 838 -50.58 -33.72 -3.26
N THR A 839 -50.57 -34.64 -4.22
CA THR A 839 -50.76 -36.07 -3.92
C THR A 839 -49.44 -36.73 -3.51
N ALA A 840 -48.31 -36.24 -4.04
CA ALA A 840 -46.98 -36.60 -3.56
C ALA A 840 -46.67 -35.81 -2.28
N VAL A 841 -46.08 -36.47 -1.30
CA VAL A 841 -45.77 -36.02 0.05
C VAL A 841 -44.26 -36.04 0.29
N ILE A 842 -43.73 -34.95 0.84
CA ILE A 842 -42.30 -34.84 1.13
C ILE A 842 -41.81 -35.91 2.14
N ARG A 843 -40.60 -36.45 1.91
CA ARG A 843 -39.98 -37.61 2.56
C ARG A 843 -40.69 -38.96 2.38
N LYS A 844 -41.84 -38.99 1.72
CA LYS A 844 -42.43 -40.23 1.20
C LYS A 844 -42.05 -40.41 -0.27
N ASP A 845 -42.38 -39.42 -1.10
CA ASP A 845 -42.30 -39.53 -2.57
C ASP A 845 -41.20 -38.61 -3.16
N TYR A 846 -40.81 -37.56 -2.44
CA TYR A 846 -39.74 -36.64 -2.84
C TYR A 846 -39.10 -35.93 -1.65
N THR A 847 -37.90 -35.35 -1.80
CA THR A 847 -37.27 -34.47 -0.82
C THR A 847 -36.62 -33.25 -1.46
N SER A 848 -36.37 -32.20 -0.69
CA SER A 848 -35.50 -31.11 -1.17
C SER A 848 -34.10 -31.67 -1.48
N ALA A 849 -33.37 -31.02 -2.38
CA ALA A 849 -32.01 -31.43 -2.70
C ALA A 849 -31.07 -31.41 -1.47
N ASN A 850 -31.39 -30.58 -0.47
CA ASN A 850 -30.60 -30.37 0.74
C ASN A 850 -31.13 -31.10 1.98
N ASP A 851 -32.26 -31.81 1.88
CA ASP A 851 -32.81 -32.57 3.01
C ASP A 851 -31.91 -33.78 3.31
N GLU A 852 -31.29 -33.78 4.49
CA GLU A 852 -30.43 -34.85 5.00
C GLU A 852 -31.23 -36.02 5.59
N GLY A 853 -32.56 -35.88 5.70
CA GLY A 853 -33.47 -36.93 6.21
C GLY A 853 -33.48 -37.09 7.73
N THR A 854 -32.52 -36.50 8.44
CA THR A 854 -32.37 -36.59 9.91
C THR A 854 -32.59 -35.21 10.57
N GLY A 855 -33.81 -34.67 10.52
CA GLY A 855 -34.15 -33.36 11.11
C GLY A 855 -35.58 -32.91 10.80
N PRO A 856 -35.97 -31.65 11.11
CA PRO A 856 -37.21 -31.05 10.60
C PRO A 856 -37.27 -31.13 9.07
N VAL A 857 -38.48 -31.22 8.51
CA VAL A 857 -38.68 -31.31 7.05
C VAL A 857 -38.20 -30.01 6.38
N ASP A 858 -37.23 -30.12 5.49
CA ASP A 858 -36.78 -29.00 4.66
C ASP A 858 -37.67 -28.90 3.41
N ARG A 859 -38.45 -27.82 3.34
CA ARG A 859 -39.31 -27.49 2.20
C ARG A 859 -38.70 -26.44 1.28
N SER A 860 -37.48 -25.99 1.54
CA SER A 860 -36.82 -25.02 0.69
C SER A 860 -36.53 -25.63 -0.68
N ILE A 861 -36.67 -24.81 -1.72
CA ILE A 861 -36.13 -25.12 -3.04
C ILE A 861 -35.41 -23.88 -3.56
N GLY A 862 -34.18 -24.08 -4.02
CA GLY A 862 -33.34 -23.04 -4.58
C GLY A 862 -32.82 -23.47 -5.94
N GLY A 863 -32.65 -22.51 -6.83
CA GLY A 863 -32.02 -22.70 -8.12
C GLY A 863 -31.20 -21.49 -8.54
N TYR A 864 -30.37 -21.69 -9.56
CA TYR A 864 -29.42 -20.68 -10.02
C TYR A 864 -29.07 -20.86 -11.49
N VAL A 865 -28.60 -19.79 -12.12
CA VAL A 865 -27.93 -19.79 -13.43
C VAL A 865 -26.57 -19.10 -13.25
N GLU A 866 -25.50 -19.78 -13.61
CA GLU A 866 -24.13 -19.26 -13.56
C GLU A 866 -23.89 -18.17 -14.61
N PRO A 867 -22.99 -17.21 -14.35
CA PRO A 867 -22.60 -16.20 -15.34
C PRO A 867 -22.16 -16.79 -16.67
N GLY A 868 -22.62 -16.15 -17.74
CA GLY A 868 -22.41 -16.54 -19.12
C GLY A 868 -23.21 -17.76 -19.58
N GLN A 869 -23.99 -18.41 -18.70
CA GLN A 869 -24.86 -19.53 -19.06
C GLN A 869 -26.29 -19.06 -19.37
N THR A 870 -27.04 -19.89 -20.10
CA THR A 870 -28.48 -19.67 -20.37
C THR A 870 -29.37 -20.74 -19.77
N THR A 871 -28.78 -21.74 -19.11
CA THR A 871 -29.46 -22.85 -18.47
C THR A 871 -28.87 -23.02 -17.08
N GLY A 872 -29.71 -23.40 -16.13
CA GLY A 872 -29.32 -23.50 -14.73
C GLY A 872 -29.90 -24.73 -14.04
N GLU A 873 -29.77 -24.75 -12.71
CA GLU A 873 -30.21 -25.86 -11.88
C GLU A 873 -31.37 -25.44 -10.98
N LEU A 874 -32.33 -26.35 -10.80
CA LEU A 874 -33.43 -26.25 -9.84
C LEU A 874 -33.83 -27.68 -9.47
N SER A 875 -33.16 -28.23 -8.48
CA SER A 875 -33.18 -29.67 -8.21
C SER A 875 -34.14 -30.08 -7.11
N VAL A 876 -34.68 -31.29 -7.26
CA VAL A 876 -35.47 -32.02 -6.26
C VAL A 876 -35.08 -33.49 -6.32
N LYS A 877 -35.11 -34.19 -5.20
CA LYS A 877 -34.85 -35.64 -5.16
C LYS A 877 -36.19 -36.37 -5.17
N ILE A 878 -36.37 -37.30 -6.09
CA ILE A 878 -37.50 -38.23 -6.11
C ILE A 878 -37.08 -39.50 -5.39
N LEU A 879 -37.97 -40.02 -4.54
CA LEU A 879 -37.75 -41.24 -3.79
C LEU A 879 -38.48 -42.37 -4.52
N ASP A 880 -37.75 -43.45 -4.83
CA ASP A 880 -38.26 -44.67 -5.46
C ASP A 880 -38.63 -45.67 -4.36
N ASP A 881 -39.85 -46.20 -4.40
CA ASP A 881 -40.27 -47.30 -3.55
C ASP A 881 -40.50 -48.62 -4.33
N LYS A 882 -41.42 -49.49 -3.91
CA LYS A 882 -41.72 -50.77 -4.58
C LYS A 882 -43.22 -50.96 -4.79
N LEU A 883 -44.00 -49.89 -4.69
CA LEU A 883 -45.44 -49.89 -4.67
C LEU A 883 -45.95 -49.30 -5.97
N LYS A 884 -46.88 -50.02 -6.60
CA LYS A 884 -47.58 -49.51 -7.77
C LYS A 884 -48.51 -48.38 -7.35
N GLU A 885 -48.22 -47.16 -7.76
CA GLU A 885 -48.97 -45.95 -7.41
C GLU A 885 -49.51 -45.21 -8.66
N PRO A 886 -50.62 -44.46 -8.56
CA PRO A 886 -51.04 -43.57 -9.64
C PRO A 886 -50.04 -42.42 -9.80
N ALA A 887 -50.02 -41.75 -10.96
CA ALA A 887 -49.16 -40.58 -11.15
C ALA A 887 -49.46 -39.49 -10.10
N GLU A 888 -48.43 -39.08 -9.37
CA GLU A 888 -48.54 -38.15 -8.26
C GLU A 888 -47.99 -36.76 -8.60
N THR A 889 -48.40 -35.73 -7.85
CA THR A 889 -47.95 -34.37 -8.08
C THR A 889 -47.59 -33.63 -6.79
N PHE A 890 -46.61 -32.74 -6.90
CA PHE A 890 -46.30 -31.70 -5.91
C PHE A 890 -46.02 -30.37 -6.63
N ALA A 891 -45.96 -29.28 -5.88
CA ALA A 891 -45.70 -27.95 -6.42
C ALA A 891 -44.44 -27.32 -5.84
N ALA A 892 -43.67 -26.62 -6.68
CA ALA A 892 -42.65 -25.67 -6.26
C ALA A 892 -43.18 -24.25 -6.47
N ILE A 893 -43.26 -23.46 -5.39
CA ILE A 893 -43.73 -22.07 -5.42
C ILE A 893 -42.50 -21.18 -5.28
N ILE A 894 -42.05 -20.60 -6.40
CA ILE A 894 -40.93 -19.65 -6.43
C ILE A 894 -41.42 -18.30 -5.94
N GLN A 895 -40.73 -17.72 -4.96
CA GLN A 895 -41.16 -16.53 -4.22
C GLN A 895 -40.20 -15.36 -4.40
N GLN A 896 -38.92 -15.63 -4.69
CA GLN A 896 -37.92 -14.60 -4.96
C GLN A 896 -37.07 -14.99 -6.17
N VAL A 897 -36.65 -13.98 -6.93
CA VAL A 897 -35.69 -14.06 -8.03
C VAL A 897 -34.79 -12.84 -7.94
N ASP A 898 -33.49 -13.02 -8.14
CA ASP A 898 -32.46 -11.99 -8.18
C ASP A 898 -31.61 -12.18 -9.45
N GLY A 899 -31.28 -11.08 -10.14
CA GLY A 899 -30.48 -11.08 -11.37
C GLY A 899 -31.23 -11.42 -12.67
N ALA A 900 -32.54 -11.67 -12.64
CA ALA A 900 -33.35 -11.91 -13.85
C ALA A 900 -34.81 -11.47 -13.66
N ASP A 901 -35.49 -11.19 -14.77
CA ASP A 901 -36.91 -10.85 -14.76
C ASP A 901 -37.78 -12.12 -14.71
N LEU A 902 -38.54 -12.27 -13.63
CA LEU A 902 -39.61 -13.26 -13.51
C LEU A 902 -40.68 -12.75 -12.53
N LYS A 903 -41.94 -12.82 -12.94
CA LYS A 903 -43.06 -12.45 -12.06
C LYS A 903 -43.29 -13.53 -11.01
N VAL A 904 -43.07 -13.18 -9.75
CA VAL A 904 -43.33 -14.05 -8.57
C VAL A 904 -44.58 -13.60 -7.79
N PRO A 905 -45.25 -14.51 -7.06
CA PRO A 905 -44.96 -15.94 -6.96
C PRO A 905 -45.30 -16.71 -8.25
N MET A 906 -44.45 -17.68 -8.61
CA MET A 906 -44.68 -18.59 -9.75
C MET A 906 -44.80 -20.02 -9.24
N THR A 907 -45.85 -20.73 -9.66
CA THR A 907 -46.07 -22.13 -9.28
C THR A 907 -45.65 -23.05 -10.42
N LEU A 908 -44.74 -23.98 -10.13
CA LEU A 908 -44.35 -25.08 -11.01
C LEU A 908 -44.95 -26.38 -10.49
N THR A 909 -45.50 -27.19 -11.37
CA THR A 909 -46.00 -28.53 -11.03
C THR A 909 -44.95 -29.57 -11.40
N ALA A 910 -44.67 -30.48 -10.48
CA ALA A 910 -43.93 -31.70 -10.75
C ALA A 910 -44.88 -32.89 -10.77
N THR A 911 -44.75 -33.77 -11.76
CA THR A 911 -45.50 -35.02 -11.86
C THR A 911 -44.53 -36.20 -11.82
N ILE A 912 -44.74 -37.08 -10.84
CA ILE A 912 -44.00 -38.34 -10.66
C ILE A 912 -44.83 -39.45 -11.31
N ILE A 913 -44.20 -40.26 -12.15
CA ILE A 913 -44.81 -41.44 -12.78
C ILE A 913 -44.16 -42.67 -12.17
N ASP A 914 -44.98 -43.52 -11.57
CA ASP A 914 -44.59 -44.83 -11.08
C ASP A 914 -43.91 -45.66 -12.19
N ASN A 915 -42.85 -46.39 -11.83
CA ASN A 915 -42.09 -47.26 -12.72
C ASN A 915 -42.21 -48.76 -12.45
N ASP A 916 -43.10 -49.17 -11.55
CA ASP A 916 -43.23 -50.56 -11.10
C ASP A 916 -44.39 -51.37 -11.69
#